data_AF-A0A257ZJ98-F1
#
_entry.id   AF-A0A257ZJ98-F1
#
_cell.length_a   1.000
_cell.length_b   1.000
_cell.length_c   1.000
_cell.angle_alpha   90.00
_cell.angle_beta   90.00
_cell.angle_gamma   90.00
#
_symmetry.space_group_name_H-M   'P 1'
#
loop_
_entity.id
_entity.type
_entity.pdbx_description
1 polymer ?
#
loop_
_entity_poly.entity_id
_entity_poly.type
_entity_poly.pdbx_seq_one_letter_code
_entity_poly.pdbx_strand_id
1 'polypeptide(L)'
;MTSTQKSRSIRTRLSRSVGLSAFMLAVSGGVVFAQAVIVQGNRRVDAETIRSYAAGQSAPQQIRETLLATGLFTNVQVSRRGAQTVISVQESDTINRVAFEGNRRLKSEVLLQQVQSKAGGPMSQQLIDADVARLKEVYRRAGYGLSSVSGRIAPLPNGRSDVVFTISESGKTGIKSINFEGNQVYSDGRLRGLMTSTESNFLSWIKTSDVYDPDRINADLELVRRFYLKNGYADFQILNSAARFDDAAGGWVIDVTVAEGPQYKVGSVSVDSSVREIDSTTLKNYVVTSAGDTYNAEAVEKTLVSLTTEVSRRGYPSAQVRPRGDRDAAGRLIGITYVVDDGPRVYVERINVRGNTRTRDYVVRRELDLGEGDAYNKVMVDRAERRLNNLGFFNKVRITNEPGSAPDRVVVNIDVEDKATGSFSISGGYSTSDGVIGEVALSESNFLGRGQFVRIAGTLGQRTQGIDFSFTEPYFLGRRIAAGFDLFSKFSDNYETGRFESRVTGGTVRLTFPITEEFSITPRYSLYTTEIDIPNTVDRPYNDCTVPLIGITPGAAGAIAASTSINCLTNGEATIAVKEAAGTTLTSMVGLSFNYNSLDSNQNPRNGFIAEIKPEFAGLGGDSKFLRVAADARYYKEIF
;
A
#
# COMPACT_ATOMS: atom_id res chain seq x y z
N MET A 1 -56.11 4.71 25.19
CA MET A 1 -56.61 3.40 25.64
C MET A 1 -55.62 2.83 26.64
N THR A 2 -56.05 2.75 27.92
CA THR A 2 -55.72 1.75 28.96
C THR A 2 -54.29 1.21 29.06
N SER A 3 -53.56 1.60 30.13
CA SER A 3 -53.28 0.78 31.34
C SER A 3 -52.12 -0.21 31.13
N THR A 4 -51.06 -0.33 31.94
CA THR A 4 -51.08 -0.55 33.41
C THR A 4 -49.66 -0.44 33.98
N GLN A 5 -49.56 0.07 35.21
CA GLN A 5 -48.38 0.12 36.08
C GLN A 5 -47.77 -1.26 36.39
N LYS A 6 -46.47 -1.29 36.76
CA LYS A 6 -46.04 -1.94 38.01
C LYS A 6 -44.74 -1.35 38.57
N SER A 7 -44.89 -0.76 39.75
CA SER A 7 -43.84 -0.31 40.67
C SER A 7 -43.36 -1.49 41.53
N ARG A 8 -42.08 -1.48 41.93
CA ARG A 8 -41.61 -2.14 43.16
C ARG A 8 -40.57 -1.27 43.86
N SER A 9 -40.99 -0.67 44.96
CA SER A 9 -40.16 -0.07 45.99
C SER A 9 -39.78 -1.11 47.04
N ILE A 10 -38.53 -1.10 47.52
CA ILE A 10 -38.16 -1.71 48.79
C ILE A 10 -37.53 -0.61 49.66
N ARG A 11 -38.27 -0.20 50.69
CA ARG A 11 -37.79 0.57 51.83
C ARG A 11 -37.42 -0.41 52.93
N THR A 12 -36.22 -0.29 53.48
CA THR A 12 -35.86 -0.91 54.74
C THR A 12 -35.42 0.20 55.69
N ARG A 13 -36.30 0.52 56.65
CA ARG A 13 -35.96 1.25 57.88
C ARG A 13 -35.78 0.21 58.97
N LEU A 14 -34.64 0.22 59.63
CA LEU A 14 -34.45 -0.41 60.93
C LEU A 14 -34.01 0.67 61.91
N SER A 15 -34.80 0.79 62.96
CA SER A 15 -34.66 1.70 64.09
C SER A 15 -34.36 0.90 65.35
N ARG A 16 -33.53 1.47 66.25
CA ARG A 16 -33.27 1.17 67.68
C ARG A 16 -31.79 0.84 67.91
N SER A 17 -31.11 1.26 68.98
CA SER A 17 -31.28 2.30 70.01
C SER A 17 -30.06 2.12 70.92
N VAL A 18 -29.24 3.14 71.14
CA VAL A 18 -28.25 3.14 72.24
C VAL A 18 -28.22 4.53 72.86
N GLY A 19 -28.60 4.59 74.13
CA GLY A 19 -28.55 5.77 74.97
C GLY A 19 -27.19 5.91 75.66
N LEU A 20 -26.62 7.10 75.52
CA LEU A 20 -25.76 7.88 76.41
C LEU A 20 -24.66 7.18 77.23
N SER A 21 -23.42 7.56 76.94
CA SER A 21 -22.48 8.06 77.96
C SER A 21 -21.51 9.07 77.34
N ALA A 22 -21.38 10.21 78.02
CA ALA A 22 -20.78 11.43 77.55
C ALA A 22 -19.25 11.40 77.54
N PHE A 23 -18.65 11.93 76.47
CA PHE A 23 -17.31 12.51 76.50
C PHE A 23 -17.38 13.85 75.76
N MET A 24 -17.29 14.95 76.52
CA MET A 24 -17.08 16.28 75.96
C MET A 24 -15.64 16.36 75.46
N LEU A 25 -15.47 16.56 74.16
CA LEU A 25 -14.27 17.15 73.57
C LEU A 25 -14.74 18.25 72.63
N ALA A 26 -14.46 19.48 73.04
CA ALA A 26 -14.76 20.67 72.28
C ALA A 26 -13.92 20.71 71.00
N VAL A 27 -14.60 20.74 69.85
CA VAL A 27 -14.06 21.38 68.64
C VAL A 27 -15.14 22.34 68.16
N SER A 28 -14.79 23.62 68.27
CA SER A 28 -15.53 24.77 67.77
C SER A 28 -16.13 24.50 66.40
N GLY A 29 -17.45 24.54 66.31
CA GLY A 29 -18.17 24.61 65.05
C GLY A 29 -17.82 25.89 64.31
N GLY A 30 -16.80 25.84 63.47
CA GLY A 30 -16.67 26.75 62.34
C GLY A 30 -17.68 26.33 61.29
N VAL A 31 -18.80 27.04 61.22
CA VAL A 31 -19.72 26.97 60.08
C VAL A 31 -18.90 27.36 58.84
N VAL A 32 -18.49 26.37 58.04
CA VAL A 32 -17.92 26.65 56.72
C VAL A 32 -19.09 27.09 55.85
N PHE A 33 -19.33 28.40 55.80
CA PHE A 33 -20.20 29.00 54.79
C PHE A 33 -19.70 28.53 53.43
N ALA A 34 -20.52 27.77 52.70
CA ALA A 34 -20.29 27.54 51.28
C ALA A 34 -20.16 28.93 50.63
N GLN A 35 -18.97 29.27 50.14
CA GLN A 35 -18.73 30.54 49.47
C GLN A 35 -19.68 30.62 48.29
N ALA A 36 -20.63 31.55 48.32
CA ALA A 36 -21.58 31.69 47.23
C ALA A 36 -20.82 32.23 46.00
N VAL A 37 -20.67 31.38 44.98
CA VAL A 37 -20.05 31.75 43.70
C VAL A 37 -21.12 32.35 42.79
N ILE A 38 -21.02 33.65 42.57
CA ILE A 38 -21.92 34.41 41.70
C ILE A 38 -21.26 34.52 40.33
N VAL A 39 -21.95 34.06 39.28
CA VAL A 39 -21.48 34.11 37.90
C VAL A 39 -22.24 35.22 37.17
N GLN A 40 -21.52 36.05 36.42
CA GLN A 40 -22.06 37.18 35.67
C GLN A 40 -21.45 37.22 34.26
N GLY A 41 -22.23 37.69 33.28
CA GLY A 41 -21.77 37.89 31.90
C GLY A 41 -21.85 36.66 30.98
N ASN A 42 -22.29 35.52 31.50
CA ASN A 42 -22.57 34.33 30.69
C ASN A 42 -23.86 34.49 29.88
N ARG A 43 -23.88 33.94 28.66
CA ARG A 43 -24.99 34.00 27.70
C ARG A 43 -25.32 32.61 27.15
N ARG A 44 -24.33 31.86 26.66
CA ARG A 44 -24.48 30.50 26.11
C ARG A 44 -23.98 29.42 27.06
N VAL A 45 -23.00 29.72 27.91
CA VAL A 45 -22.50 28.75 28.90
C VAL A 45 -23.31 28.89 30.19
N ASP A 46 -23.86 27.78 30.67
CA ASP A 46 -24.65 27.79 31.89
C ASP A 46 -23.80 28.15 33.12
N ALA A 47 -24.40 28.90 34.05
CA ALA A 47 -23.73 29.36 35.26
C ALA A 47 -23.23 28.20 36.14
N GLU A 48 -23.89 27.04 36.09
CA GLU A 48 -23.49 25.85 36.84
C GLU A 48 -22.22 25.20 36.27
N THR A 49 -22.06 25.21 34.95
CA THR A 49 -20.84 24.78 34.26
C THR A 49 -19.65 25.68 34.60
N ILE A 50 -19.86 26.99 34.72
CA ILE A 50 -18.80 27.91 35.15
C ILE A 50 -18.41 27.66 36.62
N ARG A 51 -19.39 27.36 37.48
CA ARG A 51 -19.14 27.00 38.88
C ARG A 51 -18.38 25.68 39.02
N SER A 52 -18.63 24.69 38.16
CA SER A 52 -17.92 23.41 38.23
C SER A 52 -16.44 23.54 37.87
N TYR A 53 -16.08 24.39 36.89
CA TYR A 53 -14.68 24.68 36.57
C TYR A 53 -13.95 25.45 37.69
N ALA A 54 -14.69 26.23 38.49
CA ALA A 54 -14.15 26.95 39.64
C ALA A 54 -14.14 26.10 40.93
N ALA A 55 -14.72 24.90 40.92
CA ALA A 55 -14.87 24.07 42.11
C ALA A 55 -13.52 23.50 42.57
N GLY A 56 -13.27 23.54 43.88
CA GLY A 56 -12.04 23.02 44.49
C GLY A 56 -10.83 23.98 44.43
N GLN A 57 -10.98 25.15 43.81
CA GLN A 57 -9.93 26.18 43.75
C GLN A 57 -10.27 27.35 44.67
N SER A 58 -9.32 27.75 45.52
CA SER A 58 -9.53 28.80 46.54
C SER A 58 -8.90 30.15 46.14
N ALA A 59 -7.93 30.14 45.22
CA ALA A 59 -7.25 31.34 44.73
C ALA A 59 -7.93 31.94 43.48
N PRO A 60 -8.30 33.24 43.48
CA PRO A 60 -8.93 33.90 42.33
C PRO A 60 -8.14 33.80 41.02
N GLN A 61 -6.82 33.77 41.10
CA GLN A 61 -5.94 33.69 39.94
C GLN A 61 -5.97 32.30 39.28
N GLN A 62 -6.02 31.22 40.06
CA GLN A 62 -6.15 29.85 39.54
C GLN A 62 -7.49 29.63 38.85
N ILE A 63 -8.58 30.17 39.42
CA ILE A 63 -9.92 30.11 38.82
C ILE A 63 -9.93 30.81 37.46
N ARG A 64 -9.30 31.99 37.38
CA ARG A 64 -9.14 32.73 36.12
C ARG A 64 -8.36 31.93 35.09
N GLU A 65 -7.22 31.37 35.45
CA GLU A 65 -6.37 30.58 34.55
C GLU A 65 -7.09 29.33 34.03
N THR A 66 -7.80 28.63 34.92
CA THR A 66 -8.58 27.42 34.58
C THR A 66 -9.71 27.74 33.61
N LEU A 67 -10.47 28.80 33.87
CA LEU A 67 -11.57 29.22 32.99
C LEU A 67 -11.06 29.70 31.63
N LEU A 68 -9.94 30.43 31.57
CA LEU A 68 -9.32 30.82 30.29
C LEU A 68 -8.79 29.61 29.52
N ALA A 69 -8.24 28.61 30.20
CA ALA A 69 -7.74 27.38 29.58
C ALA A 69 -8.84 26.55 28.90
N THR A 70 -10.12 26.72 29.29
CA THR A 70 -11.24 26.06 28.60
C THR A 70 -11.48 26.58 27.18
N GLY A 71 -10.96 27.76 26.84
CA GLY A 71 -11.19 28.42 25.54
C GLY A 71 -12.61 28.97 25.34
N LEU A 72 -13.51 28.79 26.32
CA LEU A 72 -14.91 29.23 26.26
C LEU A 72 -15.10 30.73 26.55
N PHE A 73 -14.08 31.40 27.10
CA PHE A 73 -14.15 32.79 27.53
C PHE A 73 -12.94 33.59 27.04
N THR A 74 -13.18 34.77 26.45
CA THR A 74 -12.14 35.72 26.02
C THR A 74 -11.58 36.51 27.19
N ASN A 75 -12.42 36.81 28.20
CA ASN A 75 -12.03 37.57 29.38
C ASN A 75 -12.72 37.01 30.62
N VAL A 76 -11.95 36.86 31.69
CA VAL A 76 -12.43 36.34 32.99
C VAL A 76 -11.87 37.22 34.09
N GLN A 77 -12.76 37.84 34.86
CA GLN A 77 -12.43 38.61 36.05
C GLN A 77 -13.02 37.93 37.27
N VAL A 78 -12.15 37.56 38.21
CA VAL A 78 -12.55 36.93 39.47
C VAL A 78 -12.28 37.92 40.59
N SER A 79 -13.33 38.37 41.26
CA SER A 79 -13.23 39.29 42.40
C SER A 79 -13.88 38.68 43.64
N ARG A 80 -13.33 38.95 44.81
CA ARG A 80 -13.83 38.44 46.08
C ARG A 80 -14.43 39.59 46.87
N ARG A 81 -15.70 39.49 47.23
CA ARG A 81 -16.42 40.48 48.06
C ARG A 81 -16.94 39.76 49.30
N GLY A 82 -16.23 39.89 50.43
CA GLY A 82 -16.58 39.21 51.68
C GLY A 82 -16.56 37.68 51.54
N ALA A 83 -17.67 37.01 51.84
CA ALA A 83 -17.84 35.56 51.73
C ALA A 83 -18.24 35.07 50.32
N GLN A 84 -18.31 35.97 49.32
CA GLN A 84 -18.77 35.65 47.97
C GLN A 84 -17.65 35.85 46.94
N THR A 85 -17.57 34.93 45.98
CA THR A 85 -16.66 35.03 44.83
C THR A 85 -17.50 35.38 43.61
N VAL A 86 -17.23 36.53 43.00
CA VAL A 86 -17.91 36.98 41.78
C VAL A 86 -17.01 36.70 40.58
N ILE A 87 -17.48 35.84 39.69
CA ILE A 87 -16.83 35.49 38.43
C ILE A 87 -17.57 36.22 37.31
N SER A 88 -16.96 37.25 36.75
CA SER A 88 -17.46 37.94 35.57
C SER A 88 -16.75 37.39 34.34
N VAL A 89 -17.51 36.82 33.41
CA VAL A 89 -16.99 36.22 32.18
C VAL A 89 -17.48 36.97 30.95
N GLN A 90 -16.63 37.02 29.92
CA GLN A 90 -17.01 37.36 28.56
C GLN A 90 -16.77 36.13 27.69
N GLU A 91 -17.85 35.56 27.16
CA GLU A 91 -17.76 34.36 26.32
C GLU A 91 -16.99 34.63 25.02
N SER A 92 -16.20 33.63 24.64
CA SER A 92 -15.51 33.56 23.35
C SER A 92 -16.52 33.41 22.22
N ASP A 93 -16.31 34.11 21.10
CA ASP A 93 -17.12 33.91 19.90
C ASP A 93 -17.12 32.44 19.44
N THR A 94 -18.08 32.08 18.59
CA THR A 94 -18.07 30.79 17.90
C THR A 94 -17.56 30.94 16.49
N ILE A 95 -16.80 29.95 16.02
CA ILE A 95 -16.31 29.93 14.65
C ILE A 95 -17.49 29.69 13.71
N ASN A 96 -17.82 30.64 12.84
CA ASN A 96 -18.85 30.44 11.80
C ASN A 96 -18.31 29.59 10.65
N ARG A 97 -17.16 29.98 10.10
CA ARG A 97 -16.41 29.19 9.10
C ARG A 97 -14.91 29.47 9.21
N VAL A 98 -14.14 28.54 8.65
CA VAL A 98 -12.69 28.68 8.43
C VAL A 98 -12.46 28.81 6.93
N ALA A 99 -11.74 29.86 6.52
CA ALA A 99 -11.41 30.13 5.12
C ALA A 99 -9.90 30.28 4.96
N PHE A 100 -9.41 29.95 3.76
CA PHE A 100 -8.01 30.08 3.37
C PHE A 100 -7.93 30.99 2.15
N GLU A 101 -7.00 31.95 2.15
CA GLU A 101 -6.76 32.88 1.06
C GLU A 101 -5.29 32.76 0.63
N GLY A 102 -5.02 32.70 -0.68
CA GLY A 102 -3.66 32.66 -1.23
C GLY A 102 -3.04 31.27 -1.38
N ASN A 103 -3.77 30.20 -1.01
CA ASN A 103 -3.32 28.81 -1.15
C ASN A 103 -3.51 28.28 -2.58
N ARG A 104 -2.48 28.41 -3.43
CA ARG A 104 -2.47 27.88 -4.81
C ARG A 104 -1.78 26.51 -4.90
N ARG A 105 -0.81 26.23 -4.02
CA ARG A 105 -0.03 24.97 -4.02
C ARG A 105 -0.72 23.86 -3.23
N LEU A 106 -1.40 24.20 -2.13
CA LEU A 106 -2.13 23.25 -1.29
C LEU A 106 -3.62 23.55 -1.31
N LYS A 107 -4.44 22.52 -1.58
CA LYS A 107 -5.90 22.66 -1.62
C LYS A 107 -6.48 22.91 -0.23
N SER A 108 -7.53 23.72 -0.15
CA SER A 108 -8.17 24.13 1.10
C SER A 108 -8.68 22.95 1.92
N GLU A 109 -9.14 21.88 1.28
CA GLU A 109 -9.62 20.67 1.96
C GLU A 109 -8.51 19.97 2.74
N VAL A 110 -7.28 19.97 2.20
CA VAL A 110 -6.11 19.41 2.86
C VAL A 110 -5.76 20.25 4.09
N LEU A 111 -5.74 21.58 3.94
CA LEU A 111 -5.44 22.50 5.04
C LEU A 111 -6.48 22.43 6.16
N LEU A 112 -7.76 22.29 5.80
CA LEU A 112 -8.87 22.16 6.75
C LEU A 112 -8.74 20.91 7.64
N GLN A 113 -8.17 19.81 7.13
CA GLN A 113 -7.93 18.59 7.90
C GLN A 113 -6.78 18.72 8.91
N GLN A 114 -5.88 19.68 8.70
CA GLN A 114 -4.70 19.89 9.54
C GLN A 114 -4.93 20.90 10.66
N VAL A 115 -5.93 21.76 10.55
CA VAL A 115 -6.29 22.75 11.57
C VAL A 115 -7.26 22.17 12.61
N GLN A 116 -7.17 22.66 13.84
CA GLN A 116 -8.07 22.34 14.94
C GLN A 116 -9.31 23.24 14.93
N SER A 117 -9.21 24.46 14.41
CA SER A 117 -10.34 25.35 14.20
C SER A 117 -11.37 24.70 13.28
N LYS A 118 -12.60 24.53 13.78
CA LYS A 118 -13.73 23.97 13.03
C LYS A 118 -14.96 24.85 13.22
N ALA A 119 -15.81 24.89 12.20
CA ALA A 119 -17.11 25.56 12.28
C ALA A 119 -17.91 25.01 13.48
N GLY A 120 -18.49 25.90 14.27
CA GLY A 120 -19.20 25.60 15.52
C GLY A 120 -18.31 25.44 16.75
N GLY A 121 -16.98 25.44 16.60
CA GLY A 121 -16.03 25.35 17.70
C GLY A 121 -15.83 26.67 18.48
N PRO A 122 -15.21 26.59 19.67
CA PRO A 122 -14.86 27.77 20.46
C PRO A 122 -13.75 28.57 19.78
N MET A 123 -13.88 29.90 19.78
CA MET A 123 -12.89 30.82 19.22
C MET A 123 -11.88 31.25 20.29
N SER A 124 -10.57 31.09 20.03
CA SER A 124 -9.54 31.68 20.88
C SER A 124 -8.31 32.06 20.07
N GLN A 125 -7.56 33.07 20.55
CA GLN A 125 -6.32 33.50 19.89
C GLN A 125 -5.28 32.39 19.90
N GLN A 126 -5.19 31.64 21.00
CA GLN A 126 -4.25 30.54 21.17
C GLN A 126 -4.50 29.41 20.17
N LEU A 127 -5.78 29.11 19.90
CA LEU A 127 -6.16 28.12 18.89
C LEU A 127 -5.71 28.55 17.48
N ILE A 128 -5.91 29.82 17.14
CA ILE A 128 -5.50 30.37 15.84
C ILE A 128 -3.99 30.36 15.70
N ASP A 129 -3.24 30.78 16.72
CA ASP A 129 -1.78 30.79 16.69
C ASP A 129 -1.23 29.35 16.54
N ALA A 130 -1.84 28.39 17.22
CA ALA A 130 -1.51 26.97 17.07
C ALA A 130 -1.82 26.43 15.66
N ASP A 131 -2.94 26.87 15.05
CA ASP A 131 -3.28 26.54 13.67
C ASP A 131 -2.33 27.18 12.66
N VAL A 132 -1.93 28.44 12.87
CA VAL A 132 -0.90 29.11 12.06
C VAL A 132 0.41 28.31 12.12
N ALA A 133 0.84 27.86 13.29
CA ALA A 133 2.04 27.05 13.45
C ALA A 133 1.93 25.71 12.70
N ARG A 134 0.77 25.02 12.81
CA ARG A 134 0.50 23.77 12.07
C ARG A 134 0.51 23.99 10.56
N LEU A 135 -0.14 25.05 10.07
CA LEU A 135 -0.16 25.37 8.64
C LEU A 135 1.25 25.68 8.12
N LYS A 136 2.06 26.45 8.86
CA LYS A 136 3.47 26.68 8.53
C LYS A 136 4.25 25.37 8.42
N GLU A 137 4.04 24.45 9.35
CA GLU A 137 4.66 23.12 9.33
C GLU A 137 4.22 22.27 8.13
N VAL A 138 2.93 22.29 7.78
CA VAL A 138 2.39 21.61 6.59
C VAL A 138 3.02 22.14 5.31
N TYR A 139 3.11 23.47 5.17
CA TYR A 139 3.78 24.11 4.03
C TYR A 139 5.28 23.79 4.01
N ARG A 140 5.95 23.74 5.16
CA ARG A 140 7.36 23.33 5.27
C ARG A 140 7.57 21.90 4.77
N ARG A 141 6.76 20.94 5.22
CA ARG A 141 6.82 19.53 4.78
C ARG A 141 6.47 19.35 3.30
N ALA A 142 5.61 20.20 2.76
CA ALA A 142 5.28 20.21 1.34
C ALA A 142 6.40 20.85 0.47
N GLY A 143 7.48 21.34 1.09
CA GLY A 143 8.61 21.95 0.38
C GLY A 143 8.46 23.44 0.11
N TYR A 144 7.63 24.16 0.87
CA TYR A 144 7.40 25.60 0.77
C TYR A 144 7.69 26.29 2.11
N GLY A 145 8.85 26.00 2.70
CA GLY A 145 9.18 26.39 4.08
C GLY A 145 9.28 27.89 4.34
N LEU A 146 9.45 28.71 3.30
CA LEU A 146 9.48 30.17 3.40
C LEU A 146 8.08 30.82 3.29
N SER A 147 7.01 30.02 3.21
CA SER A 147 5.65 30.56 3.12
C SER A 147 5.26 31.24 4.43
N SER A 148 4.65 32.42 4.33
CA SER A 148 4.10 33.10 5.50
C SER A 148 2.61 32.80 5.63
N VAL A 149 2.17 32.56 6.87
CA VAL A 149 0.78 32.29 7.22
C VAL A 149 0.39 33.24 8.34
N SER A 150 -0.71 33.96 8.17
CA SER A 150 -1.33 34.80 9.19
C SER A 150 -2.81 34.44 9.34
N GLY A 151 -3.30 34.42 10.59
CA GLY A 151 -4.71 34.25 10.89
C GLY A 151 -5.33 35.61 11.23
N ARG A 152 -6.44 35.97 10.56
CA ARG A 152 -7.24 37.15 10.91
C ARG A 152 -8.64 36.75 11.35
N ILE A 153 -9.16 37.47 12.33
CA ILE A 153 -10.50 37.29 12.88
C ILE A 153 -11.41 38.32 12.24
N ALA A 154 -12.47 37.87 11.57
CA ALA A 154 -13.50 38.74 11.02
C ALA A 154 -14.79 38.59 11.85
N PRO A 155 -15.11 39.57 12.73
CA PRO A 155 -16.27 39.48 13.59
C PRO A 155 -17.58 39.58 12.80
N LEU A 156 -18.57 38.80 13.23
CA LEU A 156 -19.94 38.78 12.69
C LEU A 156 -20.95 39.11 13.80
N PRO A 157 -22.18 39.52 13.43
CA PRO A 157 -23.27 39.67 14.39
C PRO A 157 -23.53 38.36 15.18
N ASN A 158 -24.04 38.50 16.40
CA ASN A 158 -24.44 37.41 17.30
C ASN A 158 -23.30 36.59 17.94
N GLY A 159 -22.11 37.18 18.14
CA GLY A 159 -20.99 36.50 18.84
C GLY A 159 -20.42 35.34 18.02
N ARG A 160 -20.38 35.54 16.70
CA ARG A 160 -19.80 34.61 15.72
C ARG A 160 -18.66 35.33 15.03
N SER A 161 -17.64 34.59 14.62
CA SER A 161 -16.51 35.15 13.89
C SER A 161 -16.06 34.19 12.79
N ASP A 162 -15.65 34.74 11.66
CA ASP A 162 -14.95 34.00 10.61
C ASP A 162 -13.45 33.99 10.90
N VAL A 163 -12.82 32.82 10.77
CA VAL A 163 -11.36 32.69 10.82
C VAL A 163 -10.86 32.64 9.38
N VAL A 164 -10.04 33.60 8.99
CA VAL A 164 -9.44 33.61 7.65
C VAL A 164 -7.93 33.50 7.79
N PHE A 165 -7.36 32.44 7.22
CA PHE A 165 -5.92 32.26 7.12
C PHE A 165 -5.44 32.81 5.77
N THR A 166 -4.68 33.90 5.81
CA THR A 166 -4.04 34.48 4.63
C THR A 166 -2.64 33.88 4.49
N ILE A 167 -2.38 33.25 3.35
CA ILE A 167 -1.15 32.51 3.07
C ILE A 167 -0.43 33.17 1.90
N SER A 168 0.82 33.57 2.12
CA SER A 168 1.73 33.97 1.05
C SER A 168 2.69 32.82 0.77
N GLU A 169 2.39 32.05 -0.27
CA GLU A 169 3.19 30.88 -0.64
C GLU A 169 4.54 31.28 -1.24
N SER A 170 5.61 30.62 -0.78
CA SER A 170 6.94 30.81 -1.34
C SER A 170 7.21 29.95 -2.57
N GLY A 171 8.38 30.13 -3.19
CA GLY A 171 8.95 29.12 -4.08
C GLY A 171 9.27 27.82 -3.36
N LYS A 172 9.57 26.76 -4.12
CA LYS A 172 9.97 25.45 -3.58
C LYS A 172 11.34 25.56 -2.91
N THR A 173 11.41 25.20 -1.65
CA THR A 173 12.61 25.18 -0.81
C THR A 173 13.16 23.75 -0.75
N GLY A 174 13.77 23.30 -1.84
CA GLY A 174 14.36 21.96 -1.95
C GLY A 174 15.74 21.84 -1.33
N ILE A 175 16.28 20.62 -1.35
CA ILE A 175 17.65 20.29 -0.95
C ILE A 175 18.60 20.79 -2.05
N LYS A 176 19.51 21.70 -1.70
CA LYS A 176 20.47 22.29 -2.64
C LYS A 176 21.73 21.45 -2.76
N SER A 177 22.23 20.97 -1.63
CA SER A 177 23.39 20.10 -1.57
C SER A 177 23.30 19.12 -0.42
N ILE A 178 23.86 17.94 -0.64
CA ILE A 178 24.10 16.92 0.37
C ILE A 178 25.61 16.66 0.39
N ASN A 179 26.27 17.12 1.44
CA ASN A 179 27.71 17.03 1.59
C ASN A 179 28.04 15.91 2.56
N PHE A 180 29.03 15.09 2.20
CA PHE A 180 29.58 14.10 3.11
C PHE A 180 30.97 14.56 3.57
N GLU A 181 31.22 14.44 4.87
CA GLU A 181 32.50 14.77 5.48
C GLU A 181 33.04 13.53 6.19
N GLY A 182 34.32 13.22 5.99
CA GLY A 182 34.99 12.08 6.62
C GLY A 182 34.99 10.78 5.80
N ASN A 183 34.30 10.75 4.66
CA ASN A 183 34.39 9.68 3.68
C ASN A 183 35.69 9.81 2.86
N GLN A 184 36.50 8.74 2.82
CA GLN A 184 37.76 8.68 2.08
C GLN A 184 37.75 7.54 1.06
N VAL A 185 37.04 6.45 1.36
CA VAL A 185 36.94 5.28 0.50
C VAL A 185 35.93 5.50 -0.63
N TYR A 186 34.75 6.02 -0.31
CA TYR A 186 33.67 6.25 -1.29
C TYR A 186 33.40 7.73 -1.48
N SER A 187 33.17 8.13 -2.73
CA SER A 187 32.88 9.53 -3.06
C SER A 187 31.46 9.95 -2.66
N ASP A 188 31.25 11.24 -2.41
CA ASP A 188 29.95 11.84 -2.11
C ASP A 188 28.90 11.50 -3.16
N GLY A 189 29.29 11.47 -4.44
CA GLY A 189 28.39 11.08 -5.53
C GLY A 189 27.91 9.64 -5.41
N ARG A 190 28.77 8.72 -4.96
CA ARG A 190 28.39 7.33 -4.71
C ARG A 190 27.43 7.22 -3.53
N LEU A 191 27.69 7.93 -2.44
CA LEU A 191 26.84 7.91 -1.25
C LEU A 191 25.47 8.56 -1.51
N ARG A 192 25.44 9.72 -2.17
CA ARG A 192 24.20 10.38 -2.63
C ARG A 192 23.39 9.48 -3.57
N GLY A 193 24.06 8.71 -4.44
CA GLY A 193 23.39 7.78 -5.34
C GLY A 193 22.67 6.61 -4.66
N LEU A 194 22.96 6.34 -3.37
CA LEU A 194 22.25 5.34 -2.56
C LEU A 194 20.99 5.90 -1.89
N MET A 195 20.89 7.23 -1.78
CA MET A 195 19.79 7.91 -1.12
C MET A 195 18.58 8.03 -2.04
N THR A 196 17.38 8.01 -1.46
CA THR A 196 16.15 8.35 -2.18
C THR A 196 15.96 9.86 -2.32
N SER A 197 16.48 10.64 -1.37
CA SER A 197 16.52 12.09 -1.44
C SER A 197 17.56 12.57 -2.44
N THR A 198 17.21 13.59 -3.23
CA THR A 198 18.06 14.09 -4.31
C THR A 198 18.23 15.60 -4.24
N GLU A 199 19.34 16.11 -4.74
CA GLU A 199 19.53 17.56 -4.91
C GLU A 199 18.59 18.12 -5.98
N SER A 200 18.11 19.34 -5.75
CA SER A 200 17.30 20.07 -6.72
C SER A 200 18.09 20.34 -7.99
N ASN A 201 17.57 19.86 -9.11
CA ASN A 201 18.08 20.10 -10.46
C ASN A 201 16.98 20.65 -11.41
N PHE A 202 17.25 20.73 -12.71
CA PHE A 202 16.30 21.25 -13.70
C PHE A 202 15.00 20.42 -13.86
N LEU A 203 14.95 19.17 -13.36
CA LEU A 203 13.76 18.30 -13.37
C LEU A 203 12.94 18.36 -12.07
N SER A 204 13.32 19.22 -11.13
CA SER A 204 12.65 19.36 -9.81
C SER A 204 11.20 19.82 -9.88
N TRP A 205 10.71 20.22 -11.06
CA TRP A 205 9.31 20.56 -11.31
C TRP A 205 8.42 19.31 -11.44
N ILE A 206 8.97 18.13 -11.75
CA ILE A 206 8.24 16.83 -11.78
C ILE A 206 8.52 16.02 -10.50
N LYS A 207 9.73 16.11 -9.94
CA LYS A 207 10.17 15.27 -8.83
C LYS A 207 9.87 15.90 -7.45
N THR A 208 9.59 15.06 -6.47
CA THR A 208 9.39 15.44 -5.05
C THR A 208 10.49 14.87 -4.12
N SER A 209 11.48 14.19 -4.69
CA SER A 209 12.63 13.62 -3.97
C SER A 209 13.59 14.68 -3.42
N ASP A 210 13.48 15.93 -3.88
CA ASP A 210 14.28 17.08 -3.45
C ASP A 210 13.63 17.90 -2.34
N VAL A 211 12.45 17.52 -1.83
CA VAL A 211 11.85 18.15 -0.66
C VAL A 211 12.51 17.60 0.60
N TYR A 212 13.01 18.50 1.47
CA TYR A 212 13.62 18.11 2.74
C TYR A 212 12.57 17.51 3.68
N ASP A 213 12.82 16.27 4.08
CA ASP A 213 12.04 15.53 5.06
C ASP A 213 13.02 14.82 6.02
N PRO A 214 13.02 15.16 7.32
CA PRO A 214 13.97 14.57 8.28
C PRO A 214 13.83 13.05 8.39
N ASP A 215 12.61 12.51 8.28
CA ASP A 215 12.38 11.06 8.39
C ASP A 215 12.93 10.33 7.17
N ARG A 216 12.78 10.91 5.98
CA ARG A 216 13.37 10.39 4.74
C ARG A 216 14.89 10.42 4.78
N ILE A 217 15.48 11.52 5.26
CA ILE A 217 16.94 11.63 5.38
C ILE A 217 17.48 10.59 6.36
N ASN A 218 16.82 10.37 7.51
CA ASN A 218 17.23 9.31 8.43
C ASN A 218 17.17 7.92 7.80
N ALA A 219 16.13 7.62 7.01
CA ALA A 219 16.04 6.37 6.27
C ALA A 219 17.14 6.23 5.20
N ASP A 220 17.44 7.30 4.47
CA ASP A 220 18.52 7.34 3.49
C ASP A 220 19.91 7.13 4.12
N LEU A 221 20.14 7.72 5.29
CA LEU A 221 21.37 7.54 6.06
C LEU A 221 21.54 6.09 6.53
N GLU A 222 20.44 5.41 6.86
CA GLU A 222 20.50 3.97 7.15
C GLU A 222 20.85 3.15 5.90
N LEU A 223 20.42 3.55 4.69
CA LEU A 223 20.87 2.91 3.45
C LEU A 223 22.38 3.07 3.24
N VAL A 224 22.92 4.27 3.48
CA VAL A 224 24.36 4.53 3.45
C VAL A 224 25.09 3.65 4.47
N ARG A 225 24.61 3.61 5.72
CA ARG A 225 25.18 2.75 6.77
C ARG A 225 25.18 1.28 6.38
N ARG A 226 24.06 0.76 5.87
CA ARG A 226 23.95 -0.62 5.38
C ARG A 226 24.91 -0.90 4.23
N PHE A 227 25.12 0.06 3.33
CA PHE A 227 26.10 -0.06 2.26
C PHE A 227 27.52 -0.23 2.79
N TYR A 228 27.95 0.56 3.77
CA TYR A 228 29.27 0.39 4.40
C TYR A 228 29.41 -0.96 5.13
N LEU A 229 28.40 -1.35 5.92
CA LEU A 229 28.37 -2.63 6.63
C LEU A 229 28.40 -3.84 5.69
N LYS A 230 27.78 -3.72 4.51
CA LYS A 230 27.83 -4.73 3.44
C LYS A 230 29.21 -4.86 2.80
N ASN A 231 29.99 -3.78 2.78
CA ASN A 231 31.32 -3.72 2.16
C ASN A 231 32.48 -3.87 3.15
N GLY A 232 32.23 -4.34 4.38
CA GLY A 232 33.27 -4.70 5.34
C GLY A 232 33.58 -3.67 6.42
N TYR A 233 32.88 -2.56 6.46
CA TYR A 233 33.14 -1.47 7.42
C TYR A 233 32.28 -1.64 8.67
N ALA A 234 32.64 -2.58 9.54
CA ALA A 234 31.84 -2.94 10.73
C ALA A 234 31.79 -1.86 11.83
N ASP A 235 32.73 -0.93 11.80
CA ASP A 235 32.83 0.21 12.72
C ASP A 235 32.29 1.51 12.09
N PHE A 236 31.63 1.42 10.93
CA PHE A 236 31.04 2.59 10.29
C PHE A 236 30.02 3.26 11.20
N GLN A 237 30.19 4.57 11.39
CA GLN A 237 29.30 5.39 12.20
C GLN A 237 28.97 6.70 11.50
N ILE A 238 27.73 7.14 11.66
CA ILE A 238 27.29 8.48 11.29
C ILE A 238 27.42 9.31 12.57
N LEU A 239 28.38 10.22 12.59
CA LEU A 239 28.70 11.02 13.77
C LEU A 239 27.72 12.18 13.93
N ASN A 240 27.34 12.80 12.81
CA ASN A 240 26.44 13.94 12.80
C ASN A 240 25.64 13.99 11.50
N SER A 241 24.41 14.49 11.58
CA SER A 241 23.59 14.89 10.44
C SER A 241 22.95 16.23 10.77
N ALA A 242 23.42 17.27 10.11
CA ALA A 242 22.92 18.62 10.30
C ALA A 242 22.26 19.11 9.01
N ALA A 243 21.00 19.53 9.10
CA ALA A 243 20.31 20.22 8.03
C ALA A 243 20.23 21.71 8.38
N ARG A 244 20.85 22.56 7.55
CA ARG A 244 20.76 24.02 7.67
C ARG A 244 19.98 24.60 6.50
N PHE A 245 19.19 25.62 6.77
CA PHE A 245 18.58 26.42 5.72
C PHE A 245 19.55 27.51 5.29
N ASP A 246 19.84 27.58 3.99
CA ASP A 246 20.66 28.63 3.39
C ASP A 246 19.75 29.67 2.74
N ASP A 247 19.66 30.84 3.38
CA ASP A 247 18.86 31.97 2.90
C ASP A 247 19.34 32.52 1.55
N ALA A 248 20.65 32.44 1.26
CA ALA A 248 21.22 32.92 0.00
C ALA A 248 20.96 31.95 -1.15
N ALA A 249 21.06 30.64 -0.89
CA ALA A 249 20.75 29.60 -1.88
C ALA A 249 19.25 29.30 -2.01
N GLY A 250 18.44 29.75 -1.05
CA GLY A 250 16.99 29.56 -1.00
C GLY A 250 16.59 28.08 -0.84
N GLY A 251 17.29 27.32 0.01
CA GLY A 251 17.02 25.90 0.21
C GLY A 251 17.84 25.26 1.32
N TRP A 252 17.69 23.94 1.49
CA TRP A 252 18.35 23.18 2.55
C TRP A 252 19.71 22.64 2.11
N VAL A 253 20.70 22.78 2.98
CA VAL A 253 22.01 22.14 2.85
C VAL A 253 22.12 21.10 3.94
N ILE A 254 22.44 19.86 3.56
CA ILE A 254 22.55 18.73 4.48
C ILE A 254 24.02 18.36 4.56
N ASP A 255 24.61 18.50 5.74
CA ASP A 255 25.98 18.07 6.00
C ASP A 255 25.96 16.82 6.87
N VAL A 256 26.60 15.77 6.38
CA VAL A 256 26.66 14.46 7.03
C VAL A 256 28.10 14.14 7.35
N THR A 257 28.44 14.04 8.64
CA THR A 257 29.77 13.65 9.08
C THR A 257 29.79 12.15 9.38
N VAL A 258 30.69 11.42 8.72
CA VAL A 258 30.83 9.96 8.85
C VAL A 258 32.22 9.57 9.34
N ALA A 259 32.29 8.44 10.05
CA ALA A 259 33.53 7.76 10.38
C ALA A 259 33.51 6.37 9.73
N GLU A 260 34.34 6.15 8.72
CA GLU A 260 34.29 4.92 7.93
C GLU A 260 34.79 3.68 8.71
N GLY A 261 35.83 3.85 9.51
CA GLY A 261 36.52 2.74 10.17
C GLY A 261 37.34 1.87 9.19
N PRO A 262 38.12 0.90 9.68
CA PRO A 262 38.85 -0.03 8.83
C PRO A 262 37.91 -1.06 8.19
N GLN A 263 38.29 -1.57 7.02
CA GLN A 263 37.63 -2.70 6.39
C GLN A 263 38.08 -4.01 7.07
N TYR A 264 37.12 -4.83 7.46
CA TYR A 264 37.33 -6.14 8.07
C TYR A 264 37.10 -7.27 7.06
N LYS A 265 37.84 -8.36 7.26
CA LYS A 265 37.57 -9.66 6.63
C LYS A 265 36.93 -10.61 7.61
N VAL A 266 36.23 -11.61 7.08
CA VAL A 266 35.66 -12.70 7.87
C VAL A 266 36.80 -13.59 8.36
N GLY A 267 36.87 -13.78 9.68
CA GLY A 267 37.80 -14.68 10.35
C GLY A 267 37.26 -16.10 10.41
N SER A 268 37.22 -16.69 11.61
CA SER A 268 36.59 -17.99 11.83
C SER A 268 35.07 -17.90 11.72
N VAL A 269 34.45 -18.89 11.06
CA VAL A 269 32.99 -19.01 10.98
C VAL A 269 32.57 -20.34 11.59
N SER A 270 31.78 -20.29 12.66
CA SER A 270 31.29 -21.48 13.36
C SER A 270 29.77 -21.42 13.56
N VAL A 271 29.16 -22.60 13.65
CA VAL A 271 27.75 -22.76 14.01
C VAL A 271 27.73 -23.68 15.22
N ASP A 272 27.21 -23.19 16.33
CA ASP A 272 27.08 -23.93 17.58
C ASP A 272 25.60 -24.17 17.84
N SER A 273 25.19 -25.44 17.82
CA SER A 273 23.81 -25.84 18.06
C SER A 273 23.67 -26.47 19.43
N SER A 274 22.76 -25.93 20.25
CA SER A 274 22.32 -26.58 21.49
C SER A 274 21.23 -27.63 21.26
N VAL A 275 20.66 -27.69 20.04
CA VAL A 275 19.62 -28.64 19.65
C VAL A 275 20.27 -30.00 19.35
N ARG A 276 19.97 -31.01 20.18
CA ARG A 276 20.62 -32.33 20.16
C ARG A 276 20.50 -33.09 18.83
N GLU A 277 19.42 -32.87 18.09
CA GLU A 277 19.12 -33.58 16.83
C GLU A 277 19.62 -32.82 15.59
N ILE A 278 20.20 -31.63 15.74
CA ILE A 278 20.72 -30.83 14.63
C ILE A 278 22.24 -30.79 14.69
N ASP A 279 22.86 -31.51 13.75
CA ASP A 279 24.31 -31.48 13.59
C ASP A 279 24.77 -30.13 13.01
N SER A 280 25.69 -29.48 13.73
CA SER A 280 26.32 -28.22 13.34
C SER A 280 27.04 -28.31 12.00
N THR A 281 27.56 -29.48 11.62
CA THR A 281 28.23 -29.65 10.32
C THR A 281 27.27 -29.51 9.15
N THR A 282 26.02 -29.99 9.29
CA THR A 282 25.00 -29.89 8.24
C THR A 282 24.49 -28.46 8.07
N LEU A 283 24.46 -27.68 9.15
CA LEU A 283 24.05 -26.28 9.12
C LEU A 283 25.09 -25.37 8.47
N LYS A 284 26.38 -25.73 8.51
CA LYS A 284 27.44 -24.96 7.83
C LYS A 284 27.19 -24.80 6.33
N ASN A 285 26.50 -25.73 5.67
CA ASN A 285 26.16 -25.64 4.25
C ASN A 285 25.22 -24.46 3.90
N TYR A 286 24.51 -23.93 4.90
CA TYR A 286 23.58 -22.80 4.74
C TYR A 286 24.22 -21.46 5.14
N VAL A 287 25.47 -21.49 5.57
CA VAL A 287 26.24 -20.29 5.89
C VAL A 287 26.78 -19.68 4.60
N VAL A 288 26.46 -18.40 4.37
CA VAL A 288 26.82 -17.70 3.13
C VAL A 288 28.25 -17.17 3.18
N THR A 289 28.76 -16.85 4.38
CA THR A 289 30.08 -16.24 4.60
C THR A 289 31.17 -17.29 4.79
N SER A 290 32.30 -17.14 4.10
CA SER A 290 33.50 -17.97 4.29
C SER A 290 34.65 -17.20 4.92
N ALA A 291 35.58 -17.91 5.57
CA ALA A 291 36.80 -17.31 6.08
C ALA A 291 37.63 -16.69 4.94
N GLY A 292 38.08 -15.45 5.12
CA GLY A 292 38.84 -14.69 4.13
C GLY A 292 38.02 -13.75 3.23
N ASP A 293 36.70 -13.92 3.19
CA ASP A 293 35.79 -13.00 2.50
C ASP A 293 35.84 -11.60 3.13
N THR A 294 35.50 -10.56 2.38
CA THR A 294 35.22 -9.25 2.98
C THR A 294 33.98 -9.37 3.87
N TYR A 295 34.05 -8.82 5.09
CA TYR A 295 32.90 -8.85 5.99
C TYR A 295 31.67 -8.22 5.31
N ASN A 296 30.52 -8.88 5.43
CA ASN A 296 29.29 -8.40 4.83
C ASN A 296 28.14 -8.66 5.79
N ALA A 297 27.64 -7.61 6.43
CA ALA A 297 26.54 -7.71 7.38
C ALA A 297 25.25 -8.27 6.75
N GLU A 298 24.98 -8.00 5.47
CA GLU A 298 23.84 -8.57 4.74
C GLU A 298 23.99 -10.08 4.55
N ALA A 299 25.21 -10.57 4.31
CA ALA A 299 25.48 -12.01 4.23
C ALA A 299 25.31 -12.70 5.60
N VAL A 300 25.64 -12.01 6.70
CA VAL A 300 25.41 -12.49 8.07
C VAL A 300 23.91 -12.57 8.37
N GLU A 301 23.15 -11.53 8.03
CA GLU A 301 21.69 -11.50 8.18
C GLU A 301 21.03 -12.59 7.33
N LYS A 302 21.45 -12.76 6.07
CA LYS A 302 20.97 -13.83 5.19
C LYS A 302 21.31 -15.22 5.72
N THR A 303 22.47 -15.38 6.35
CA THR A 303 22.84 -16.62 7.03
C THR A 303 21.92 -16.89 8.22
N LEU A 304 21.65 -15.87 9.04
CA LEU A 304 20.72 -15.99 10.18
C LEU A 304 19.33 -16.44 9.72
N VAL A 305 18.80 -15.83 8.66
CA VAL A 305 17.51 -16.21 8.07
C VAL A 305 17.55 -17.63 7.52
N SER A 306 18.59 -18.00 6.77
CA SER A 306 18.75 -19.34 6.20
C SER A 306 18.83 -20.42 7.28
N LEU A 307 19.66 -20.21 8.32
CA LEU A 307 19.80 -21.12 9.46
C LEU A 307 18.49 -21.22 10.25
N THR A 308 17.85 -20.10 10.56
CA THR A 308 16.56 -20.09 11.28
C THR A 308 15.49 -20.84 10.48
N THR A 309 15.47 -20.66 9.16
CA THR A 309 14.52 -21.33 8.27
C THR A 309 14.78 -22.83 8.20
N GLU A 310 16.04 -23.27 8.10
CA GLU A 310 16.40 -24.69 8.03
C GLU A 310 16.13 -25.40 9.36
N VAL A 311 16.51 -24.78 10.48
CA VAL A 311 16.21 -25.30 11.83
C VAL A 311 14.69 -25.41 12.03
N SER A 312 13.92 -24.39 11.61
CA SER A 312 12.46 -24.43 11.64
C SER A 312 11.87 -25.50 10.74
N ARG A 313 12.45 -25.73 9.55
CA ARG A 313 12.04 -26.78 8.60
C ARG A 313 12.25 -28.18 9.19
N ARG A 314 13.28 -28.37 10.01
CA ARG A 314 13.57 -29.63 10.72
C ARG A 314 12.68 -29.88 11.94
N GLY A 315 11.66 -29.05 12.17
CA GLY A 315 10.69 -29.22 13.25
C GLY A 315 11.02 -28.44 14.52
N TYR A 316 11.93 -27.46 14.46
CA TYR A 316 12.32 -26.60 15.58
C TYR A 316 11.94 -25.12 15.34
N PRO A 317 10.65 -24.80 15.20
CA PRO A 317 10.17 -23.47 14.82
C PRO A 317 10.37 -22.41 15.91
N SER A 318 10.60 -22.84 17.15
CA SER A 318 10.89 -21.97 18.28
C SER A 318 12.39 -21.68 18.45
N ALA A 319 13.25 -22.33 17.65
CA ALA A 319 14.68 -22.14 17.78
C ALA A 319 15.09 -20.73 17.33
N GLN A 320 16.02 -20.14 18.06
CA GLN A 320 16.55 -18.82 17.75
C GLN A 320 18.01 -18.94 17.34
N VAL A 321 18.37 -18.32 16.21
CA VAL A 321 19.75 -18.19 15.77
C VAL A 321 20.24 -16.80 16.12
N ARG A 322 21.34 -16.71 16.88
CA ARG A 322 21.95 -15.43 17.27
C ARG A 322 23.41 -15.38 16.77
N PRO A 323 23.82 -14.33 16.05
CA PRO A 323 25.20 -14.17 15.65
C PRO A 323 26.00 -13.54 16.81
N ARG A 324 27.14 -14.13 17.15
CA ARG A 324 28.14 -13.54 18.03
C ARG A 324 29.34 -13.17 17.17
N GLY A 325 29.61 -11.87 17.08
CA GLY A 325 30.79 -11.34 16.39
C GLY A 325 31.92 -11.15 17.39
N ASP A 326 33.06 -11.81 17.15
CA ASP A 326 34.31 -11.56 17.86
C ASP A 326 35.22 -10.72 16.97
N ARG A 327 35.48 -9.47 17.39
CA ARG A 327 36.20 -8.48 16.58
C ARG A 327 37.66 -8.45 16.98
N ASP A 328 38.53 -8.74 16.02
CA ASP A 328 39.97 -8.50 16.13
C ASP A 328 40.36 -7.25 15.35
N ALA A 329 40.46 -6.12 16.06
CA ALA A 329 40.83 -4.83 15.49
C ALA A 329 42.29 -4.79 14.98
N ALA A 330 43.20 -5.60 15.55
CA ALA A 330 44.60 -5.64 15.14
C ALA A 330 44.78 -6.44 13.85
N GLY A 331 44.13 -7.59 13.75
CA GLY A 331 44.12 -8.44 12.56
C GLY A 331 43.17 -7.97 11.44
N ARG A 332 42.26 -7.02 11.73
CA ARG A 332 41.13 -6.63 10.86
C ARG A 332 40.27 -7.83 10.46
N LEU A 333 40.01 -8.70 11.43
CA LEU A 333 39.21 -9.90 11.28
C LEU A 333 37.98 -9.86 12.18
N ILE A 334 36.87 -10.42 11.70
CA ILE A 334 35.66 -10.65 12.50
C ILE A 334 35.34 -12.12 12.46
N GLY A 335 35.52 -12.79 13.61
CA GLY A 335 35.01 -14.13 13.84
C GLY A 335 33.50 -14.10 14.03
N ILE A 336 32.76 -15.03 13.41
CA ILE A 336 31.30 -15.07 13.48
C ILE A 336 30.88 -16.45 13.96
N THR A 337 30.26 -16.50 15.14
CA THR A 337 29.70 -17.72 15.72
C THR A 337 28.18 -17.61 15.75
N TYR A 338 27.50 -18.48 15.02
CA TYR A 338 26.03 -18.57 15.03
C TYR A 338 25.59 -19.56 16.10
N VAL A 339 24.97 -19.07 17.16
CA VAL A 339 24.45 -19.91 18.26
C VAL A 339 22.98 -20.22 17.99
N VAL A 340 22.63 -21.51 17.96
CA VAL A 340 21.26 -22.01 17.79
C VAL A 340 20.75 -22.52 19.12
N ASP A 341 19.73 -21.84 19.65
CA ASP A 341 19.09 -22.17 20.92
C ASP A 341 17.72 -22.83 20.68
N ASP A 342 17.44 -23.98 21.33
CA ASP A 342 16.13 -24.63 21.28
C ASP A 342 15.12 -23.85 22.12
N GLY A 343 14.16 -23.18 21.48
CA GLY A 343 13.06 -22.52 22.18
C GLY A 343 11.95 -23.51 22.56
N PRO A 344 11.04 -23.14 23.48
CA PRO A 344 9.94 -24.02 23.88
C PRO A 344 9.01 -24.32 22.68
N ARG A 345 8.66 -25.60 22.47
CA ARG A 345 7.68 -26.01 21.45
C ARG A 345 6.31 -25.47 21.82
N VAL A 346 5.68 -24.71 20.92
CA VAL A 346 4.35 -24.13 21.13
C VAL A 346 3.37 -24.60 20.06
N TYR A 347 2.10 -24.75 20.45
CA TYR A 347 1.01 -25.18 19.60
C TYR A 347 0.03 -24.04 19.35
N VAL A 348 -0.57 -24.02 18.17
CA VAL A 348 -1.57 -23.02 17.79
C VAL A 348 -2.87 -23.37 18.51
N GLU A 349 -3.29 -22.53 19.46
CA GLU A 349 -4.56 -22.74 20.16
C GLU A 349 -5.75 -22.25 19.33
N ARG A 350 -5.61 -21.06 18.73
CA ARG A 350 -6.66 -20.40 17.95
C ARG A 350 -6.05 -19.45 16.93
N ILE A 351 -6.71 -19.30 15.79
CA ILE A 351 -6.37 -18.31 14.77
C ILE A 351 -7.49 -17.27 14.74
N ASN A 352 -7.17 -16.01 15.04
CA ASN A 352 -8.10 -14.89 14.92
C ASN A 352 -7.77 -14.10 13.67
N VAL A 353 -8.79 -13.77 12.87
CA VAL A 353 -8.65 -12.82 11.76
C VAL A 353 -9.39 -11.54 12.16
N ARG A 354 -8.72 -10.39 12.01
CA ARG A 354 -9.24 -9.07 12.42
C ARG A 354 -9.03 -8.06 11.29
N GLY A 355 -9.99 -7.16 11.11
CA GLY A 355 -9.92 -6.05 10.15
C GLY A 355 -10.32 -6.38 8.69
N ASN A 356 -10.71 -7.63 8.42
CA ASN A 356 -11.33 -8.06 7.16
C ASN A 356 -12.83 -7.66 7.11
N THR A 357 -13.10 -6.37 6.96
CA THR A 357 -14.46 -5.79 6.90
C THR A 357 -15.16 -6.01 5.55
N ARG A 358 -14.40 -6.09 4.47
CA ARG A 358 -14.83 -6.32 3.08
C ARG A 358 -14.51 -7.76 2.67
N THR A 359 -13.31 -8.24 3.00
CA THR A 359 -12.85 -9.59 2.63
C THR A 359 -13.43 -10.64 3.57
N ARG A 360 -13.94 -11.74 3.02
CA ARG A 360 -14.51 -12.84 3.81
C ARG A 360 -13.41 -13.58 4.57
N ASP A 361 -13.70 -14.00 5.80
CA ASP A 361 -12.74 -14.69 6.69
C ASP A 361 -12.09 -15.93 6.03
N TYR A 362 -12.88 -16.73 5.30
CA TYR A 362 -12.38 -17.93 4.64
C TYR A 362 -11.32 -17.63 3.55
N VAL A 363 -11.31 -16.42 2.98
CA VAL A 363 -10.30 -15.99 1.99
C VAL A 363 -8.96 -15.77 2.66
N VAL A 364 -8.95 -15.33 3.93
CA VAL A 364 -7.72 -15.21 4.72
C VAL A 364 -7.29 -16.59 5.22
N ARG A 365 -8.20 -17.38 5.79
CA ARG A 365 -7.88 -18.69 6.37
C ARG A 365 -7.32 -19.69 5.36
N ARG A 366 -7.81 -19.68 4.12
CA ARG A 366 -7.32 -20.61 3.08
C ARG A 366 -5.87 -20.39 2.65
N GLU A 367 -5.28 -19.23 2.97
CA GLU A 367 -3.87 -18.96 2.68
C GLU A 367 -2.92 -19.54 3.76
N LEU A 368 -3.47 -20.01 4.88
CA LEU A 368 -2.72 -20.58 5.98
C LEU A 368 -2.45 -22.07 5.73
N ASP A 369 -1.17 -22.46 5.77
CA ASP A 369 -0.75 -23.87 5.73
C ASP A 369 -0.81 -24.53 7.14
N LEU A 370 -1.28 -23.82 8.16
CA LEU A 370 -1.37 -24.27 9.55
C LEU A 370 -2.79 -24.07 10.10
N GLY A 371 -3.28 -25.06 10.83
CA GLY A 371 -4.57 -25.07 11.50
C GLY A 371 -4.48 -24.86 13.01
N GLU A 372 -5.64 -24.73 13.64
CA GLU A 372 -5.76 -24.75 15.09
C GLU A 372 -5.48 -26.18 15.60
N GLY A 373 -4.59 -26.31 16.57
CA GLY A 373 -4.08 -27.58 17.09
C GLY A 373 -2.72 -28.00 16.51
N ASP A 374 -2.29 -27.40 15.39
CA ASP A 374 -0.98 -27.71 14.80
C ASP A 374 0.17 -27.13 15.63
N ALA A 375 1.35 -27.75 15.50
CA ALA A 375 2.57 -27.17 16.03
C ALA A 375 2.84 -25.82 15.33
N TYR A 376 3.07 -24.76 16.10
CA TYR A 376 3.35 -23.45 15.55
C TYR A 376 4.61 -23.51 14.70
N ASN A 377 4.54 -23.18 13.42
CA ASN A 377 5.70 -23.14 12.54
C ASN A 377 5.88 -21.74 11.94
N LYS A 378 6.96 -21.05 12.34
CA LYS A 378 7.27 -19.70 11.84
C LYS A 378 7.41 -19.67 10.31
N VAL A 379 7.98 -20.69 9.69
CA VAL A 379 8.14 -20.74 8.22
C VAL A 379 6.78 -20.80 7.52
N MET A 380 5.81 -21.52 8.10
CA MET A 380 4.45 -21.57 7.56
C MET A 380 3.72 -20.23 7.77
N VAL A 381 3.92 -19.57 8.92
CA VAL A 381 3.38 -18.23 9.20
C VAL A 381 3.95 -17.18 8.26
N ASP A 382 5.27 -17.14 8.07
CA ASP A 382 5.93 -16.18 7.19
C ASP A 382 5.55 -16.44 5.72
N ARG A 383 5.29 -17.70 5.34
CA ARG A 383 4.73 -18.04 4.02
C ARG A 383 3.29 -17.55 3.89
N ALA A 384 2.45 -17.75 4.91
CA ALA A 384 1.09 -17.25 4.94
C ALA A 384 1.04 -15.73 4.83
N GLU A 385 1.87 -15.00 5.58
CA GLU A 385 1.98 -13.54 5.50
C GLU A 385 2.36 -13.09 4.09
N ARG A 386 3.34 -13.74 3.45
CA ARG A 386 3.70 -13.47 2.05
C ARG A 386 2.54 -13.75 1.09
N ARG A 387 1.83 -14.87 1.24
CA ARG A 387 0.66 -15.19 0.40
C ARG A 387 -0.45 -14.15 0.56
N LEU A 388 -0.78 -13.78 1.79
CA LEU A 388 -1.79 -12.75 2.10
C LEU A 388 -1.40 -11.38 1.53
N ASN A 389 -0.13 -10.98 1.60
CA ASN A 389 0.36 -9.77 0.94
C ASN A 389 0.24 -9.87 -0.58
N ASN A 390 0.60 -11.02 -1.16
CA ASN A 390 0.56 -11.28 -2.60
C ASN A 390 -0.87 -11.33 -3.17
N LEU A 391 -1.90 -11.58 -2.34
CA LEU A 391 -3.29 -11.45 -2.78
C LEU A 391 -3.60 -10.03 -3.25
N GLY A 392 -2.92 -9.02 -2.69
CA GLY A 392 -3.20 -7.64 -3.02
C GLY A 392 -4.60 -7.21 -2.58
N PHE A 393 -5.16 -7.76 -1.49
CA PHE A 393 -6.46 -7.37 -0.92
C PHE A 393 -6.34 -6.43 0.28
N PHE A 394 -5.13 -6.28 0.81
CA PHE A 394 -4.87 -5.55 2.05
C PHE A 394 -3.82 -4.45 1.83
N ASN A 395 -3.96 -3.32 2.54
CA ASN A 395 -2.93 -2.29 2.67
C ASN A 395 -1.79 -2.78 3.58
N LYS A 396 -2.17 -3.50 4.63
CA LYS A 396 -1.26 -4.03 5.65
C LYS A 396 -1.73 -5.41 6.07
N VAL A 397 -0.80 -6.34 6.12
CA VAL A 397 -0.97 -7.65 6.75
C VAL A 397 0.06 -7.72 7.88
N ARG A 398 -0.39 -8.11 9.07
CA ARG A 398 0.50 -8.37 10.20
C ARG A 398 0.02 -9.60 10.92
N ILE A 399 0.91 -10.58 11.07
CA ILE A 399 0.64 -11.75 11.92
C ILE A 399 1.37 -11.55 13.24
N THR A 400 0.62 -11.55 14.34
CA THR A 400 1.14 -11.44 15.70
C THR A 400 0.74 -12.65 16.53
N ASN A 401 1.48 -12.87 17.61
CA ASN A 401 1.27 -13.97 18.51
C ASN A 401 0.91 -13.42 19.90
N GLU A 402 -0.17 -13.92 20.49
CA GLU A 402 -0.55 -13.67 21.88
C GLU A 402 -0.38 -14.96 22.70
N PRO A 403 0.06 -14.90 23.97
CA PRO A 403 0.09 -16.07 24.85
C PRO A 403 -1.29 -16.72 24.94
N GLY A 404 -1.33 -18.05 24.81
CA GLY A 404 -2.56 -18.83 24.93
C GLY A 404 -2.94 -19.12 26.38
N SER A 405 -3.86 -20.08 26.55
CA SER A 405 -4.32 -20.52 27.88
C SER A 405 -3.26 -21.29 28.68
N ALA A 406 -2.20 -21.78 28.02
CA ALA A 406 -1.10 -22.53 28.62
C ALA A 406 0.26 -22.05 28.07
N PRO A 407 1.39 -22.27 28.78
CA PRO A 407 2.72 -21.82 28.35
C PRO A 407 3.20 -22.42 27.02
N ASP A 408 2.67 -23.57 26.64
CA ASP A 408 2.93 -24.27 25.37
C ASP A 408 1.90 -23.94 24.28
N ARG A 409 1.06 -22.91 24.48
CA ARG A 409 -0.01 -22.52 23.56
C ARG A 409 0.12 -21.06 23.14
N VAL A 410 -0.18 -20.82 21.87
CA VAL A 410 -0.16 -19.48 21.28
C VAL A 410 -1.41 -19.22 20.47
N VAL A 411 -1.94 -17.99 20.57
CA VAL A 411 -3.01 -17.49 19.72
C VAL A 411 -2.39 -16.69 18.59
N VAL A 412 -2.71 -17.06 17.35
CA VAL A 412 -2.21 -16.36 16.15
C VAL A 412 -3.24 -15.33 15.73
N ASN A 413 -2.87 -14.05 15.78
CA ASN A 413 -3.72 -12.93 15.35
C ASN A 413 -3.26 -12.43 14.00
N ILE A 414 -4.16 -12.50 13.02
CA ILE A 414 -3.95 -12.00 11.67
C ILE A 414 -4.71 -10.68 11.58
N ASP A 415 -3.96 -9.59 11.75
CA ASP A 415 -4.49 -8.24 11.62
C ASP A 415 -4.30 -7.77 10.18
N VAL A 416 -5.41 -7.58 9.47
CA VAL A 416 -5.42 -7.08 8.09
C VAL A 416 -6.16 -5.76 7.99
N GLU A 417 -5.72 -4.91 7.07
CA GLU A 417 -6.44 -3.69 6.71
C GLU A 417 -6.90 -3.81 5.25
N ASP A 418 -8.20 -3.99 5.02
CA ASP A 418 -8.75 -4.10 3.67
C ASP A 418 -8.46 -2.85 2.84
N LYS A 419 -8.11 -3.07 1.57
CA LYS A 419 -7.98 -1.99 0.58
C LYS A 419 -9.04 -2.12 -0.52
N ALA A 420 -9.19 -1.05 -1.30
CA ALA A 420 -9.98 -1.11 -2.52
C ALA A 420 -9.26 -2.00 -3.55
N THR A 421 -9.94 -3.07 -3.96
CA THR A 421 -9.43 -4.10 -4.88
C THR A 421 -9.93 -3.94 -6.32
N GLY A 422 -10.89 -3.04 -6.51
CA GLY A 422 -11.40 -2.63 -7.80
C GLY A 422 -10.49 -1.61 -8.48
N SER A 423 -10.25 -1.79 -9.78
CA SER A 423 -9.48 -0.87 -10.60
C SER A 423 -10.21 -0.53 -11.89
N PHE A 424 -10.17 0.75 -12.24
CA PHE A 424 -10.57 1.29 -13.53
C PHE A 424 -9.32 1.74 -14.27
N SER A 425 -9.07 1.17 -15.45
CA SER A 425 -7.90 1.47 -16.26
C SER A 425 -8.31 1.99 -17.63
N ILE A 426 -7.69 3.10 -18.02
CA ILE A 426 -7.72 3.60 -19.40
C ILE A 426 -6.31 3.50 -19.93
N SER A 427 -6.14 2.71 -20.99
CA SER A 427 -4.86 2.48 -21.65
C SER A 427 -4.92 2.99 -23.08
N GLY A 428 -3.81 3.50 -23.59
CA GLY A 428 -3.66 3.91 -24.99
C GLY A 428 -2.28 3.51 -25.50
N GLY A 429 -2.20 3.11 -26.76
CA GLY A 429 -0.96 2.67 -27.38
C GLY A 429 -0.98 2.87 -28.89
N TYR A 430 0.20 2.73 -29.50
CA TYR A 430 0.35 2.72 -30.94
C TYR A 430 1.14 1.48 -31.34
N SER A 431 0.61 0.72 -32.30
CA SER A 431 1.30 -0.38 -32.94
C SER A 431 1.41 -0.10 -34.44
N THR A 432 2.51 -0.55 -35.06
CA THR A 432 2.65 -0.51 -36.52
C THR A 432 1.66 -1.42 -37.23
N SER A 433 1.19 -2.50 -36.57
CA SER A 433 0.18 -3.42 -37.10
C SER A 433 -1.24 -2.87 -36.98
N ASP A 434 -1.59 -2.36 -35.79
CA ASP A 434 -2.97 -2.06 -35.39
C ASP A 434 -3.30 -0.55 -35.36
N GLY A 435 -2.28 0.29 -35.55
CA GLY A 435 -2.38 1.74 -35.45
C GLY A 435 -2.59 2.20 -34.00
N VAL A 436 -3.35 3.27 -33.83
CA VAL A 436 -3.74 3.78 -32.50
C VAL A 436 -4.79 2.84 -31.90
N ILE A 437 -4.55 2.41 -30.67
CA ILE A 437 -5.41 1.52 -29.87
C ILE A 437 -5.65 2.13 -28.49
N GLY A 438 -6.86 1.98 -27.99
CA GLY A 438 -7.28 2.34 -26.66
C GLY A 438 -8.03 1.19 -26.00
N GLU A 439 -7.87 1.05 -24.68
CA GLU A 439 -8.60 0.09 -23.87
C GLU A 439 -9.20 0.79 -22.66
N VAL A 440 -10.47 0.50 -22.37
CA VAL A 440 -11.10 0.84 -21.09
C VAL A 440 -11.45 -0.46 -20.40
N ALA A 441 -10.92 -0.68 -19.21
CA ALA A 441 -11.19 -1.88 -18.44
C ALA A 441 -11.60 -1.55 -17.00
N LEU A 442 -12.55 -2.34 -16.50
CA LEU A 442 -12.95 -2.40 -15.11
C LEU A 442 -12.65 -3.79 -14.59
N SER A 443 -11.88 -3.89 -13.52
CA SER A 443 -11.56 -5.16 -12.88
C SER A 443 -11.75 -5.08 -11.37
N GLU A 444 -12.06 -6.22 -10.77
CA GLU A 444 -12.23 -6.40 -9.33
C GLU A 444 -11.57 -7.72 -8.95
N SER A 445 -10.52 -7.65 -8.13
CA SER A 445 -9.71 -8.81 -7.75
C SER A 445 -10.26 -9.57 -6.53
N ASN A 446 -11.19 -8.96 -5.79
CA ASN A 446 -11.82 -9.54 -4.61
C ASN A 446 -13.35 -9.33 -4.67
N PHE A 447 -13.97 -9.81 -5.75
CA PHE A 447 -15.39 -9.56 -6.03
C PHE A 447 -16.28 -10.03 -4.86
N LEU A 448 -17.05 -9.09 -4.31
CA LEU A 448 -17.91 -9.28 -3.13
C LEU A 448 -17.18 -9.84 -1.89
N GLY A 449 -15.86 -9.61 -1.80
CA GLY A 449 -15.03 -10.11 -0.70
C GLY A 449 -14.70 -11.60 -0.79
N ARG A 450 -14.93 -12.26 -1.93
CA ARG A 450 -14.81 -13.72 -2.09
C ARG A 450 -13.45 -14.19 -2.62
N GLY A 451 -12.54 -13.26 -2.91
CA GLY A 451 -11.27 -13.52 -3.59
C GLY A 451 -11.44 -14.01 -5.02
N GLN A 452 -12.55 -13.62 -5.67
CA GLN A 452 -12.87 -13.91 -7.07
C GLN A 452 -12.44 -12.74 -7.94
N PHE A 453 -11.86 -13.04 -9.10
CA PHE A 453 -11.47 -12.04 -10.08
C PHE A 453 -12.56 -11.86 -11.14
N VAL A 454 -12.92 -10.61 -11.41
CA VAL A 454 -13.84 -10.20 -12.48
C VAL A 454 -13.17 -9.11 -13.30
N ARG A 455 -13.20 -9.20 -14.63
CA ARG A 455 -12.75 -8.14 -15.54
C ARG A 455 -13.75 -7.98 -16.68
N ILE A 456 -14.05 -6.74 -17.02
CA ILE A 456 -14.69 -6.33 -18.27
C ILE A 456 -13.77 -5.34 -18.94
N ALA A 457 -13.42 -5.56 -20.20
CA ALA A 457 -12.61 -4.63 -20.97
C ALA A 457 -13.19 -4.43 -22.36
N GLY A 458 -13.13 -3.19 -22.83
CA GLY A 458 -13.45 -2.80 -24.20
C GLY A 458 -12.22 -2.22 -24.87
N THR A 459 -11.86 -2.76 -26.03
CA THR A 459 -10.77 -2.27 -26.88
C THR A 459 -11.36 -1.54 -28.07
N LEU A 460 -10.87 -0.34 -28.34
CA LEU A 460 -11.21 0.48 -29.50
C LEU A 460 -9.92 0.91 -30.20
N GLY A 461 -9.80 0.64 -31.49
CA GLY A 461 -8.62 0.97 -32.27
C GLY A 461 -8.93 1.14 -33.74
N GLN A 462 -7.95 1.63 -34.50
CA GLN A 462 -8.11 1.88 -35.93
C GLN A 462 -8.38 0.60 -36.73
N ARG A 463 -7.75 -0.51 -36.35
CA ARG A 463 -7.88 -1.82 -37.02
C ARG A 463 -8.44 -2.92 -36.13
N THR A 464 -8.60 -2.68 -34.84
CA THR A 464 -9.13 -3.68 -33.93
C THR A 464 -10.12 -3.07 -32.96
N GLN A 465 -11.20 -3.79 -32.70
CA GLN A 465 -12.19 -3.43 -31.70
C GLN A 465 -12.66 -4.72 -31.02
N GLY A 466 -13.00 -4.66 -29.74
CA GLY A 466 -13.47 -5.84 -29.06
C GLY A 466 -13.98 -5.57 -27.66
N ILE A 467 -14.62 -6.59 -27.11
CA ILE A 467 -15.04 -6.65 -25.71
C ILE A 467 -14.68 -8.01 -25.15
N ASP A 468 -14.16 -8.03 -23.94
CA ASP A 468 -13.92 -9.25 -23.18
C ASP A 468 -14.46 -9.17 -21.76
N PHE A 469 -14.94 -10.30 -21.29
CA PHE A 469 -15.34 -10.56 -19.91
C PHE A 469 -14.53 -11.74 -19.40
N SER A 470 -13.94 -11.63 -18.21
CA SER A 470 -13.23 -12.73 -17.56
C SER A 470 -13.69 -12.88 -16.12
N PHE A 471 -13.96 -14.12 -15.71
CA PHE A 471 -14.22 -14.50 -14.33
C PHE A 471 -13.24 -15.59 -13.90
N THR A 472 -12.73 -15.53 -12.67
CA THR A 472 -11.87 -16.57 -12.09
C THR A 472 -12.15 -16.78 -10.60
N GLU A 473 -12.39 -18.02 -10.21
CA GLU A 473 -12.42 -18.53 -8.83
C GLU A 473 -11.10 -19.27 -8.55
N PRO A 474 -10.16 -18.70 -7.76
CA PRO A 474 -8.86 -19.32 -7.51
C PRO A 474 -8.92 -20.60 -6.66
N TYR A 475 -9.99 -20.79 -5.87
CA TYR A 475 -10.16 -21.94 -4.98
C TYR A 475 -11.45 -22.72 -5.30
N PHE A 476 -11.53 -23.29 -6.50
CA PHE A 476 -12.69 -24.04 -6.95
C PHE A 476 -12.94 -25.27 -6.06
N LEU A 477 -14.18 -25.41 -5.56
CA LEU A 477 -14.60 -26.46 -4.62
C LEU A 477 -13.74 -26.54 -3.34
N GLY A 478 -13.20 -25.41 -2.88
CA GLY A 478 -12.36 -25.33 -1.68
C GLY A 478 -10.96 -25.92 -1.85
N ARG A 479 -10.57 -26.30 -3.07
CA ARG A 479 -9.23 -26.78 -3.41
C ARG A 479 -8.47 -25.66 -4.11
N ARG A 480 -7.14 -25.66 -4.02
CA ARG A 480 -6.26 -24.69 -4.72
C ARG A 480 -6.18 -25.01 -6.22
N ILE A 481 -7.33 -24.94 -6.88
CA ILE A 481 -7.54 -25.16 -8.31
C ILE A 481 -8.27 -23.91 -8.81
N ALA A 482 -7.63 -23.14 -9.68
CA ALA A 482 -8.28 -21.96 -10.22
C ALA A 482 -9.20 -22.37 -11.37
N ALA A 483 -10.49 -22.03 -11.29
CA ALA A 483 -11.46 -22.23 -12.36
C ALA A 483 -11.87 -20.88 -12.91
N GLY A 484 -11.90 -20.73 -14.24
CA GLY A 484 -12.28 -19.49 -14.87
C GLY A 484 -13.00 -19.69 -16.17
N PHE A 485 -13.72 -18.66 -16.58
CA PHE A 485 -14.25 -18.57 -17.93
C PHE A 485 -14.04 -17.18 -18.51
N ASP A 486 -13.79 -17.13 -19.81
CA ASP A 486 -13.66 -15.91 -20.59
C ASP A 486 -14.72 -15.91 -21.68
N LEU A 487 -15.32 -14.74 -21.92
CA LEU A 487 -16.20 -14.48 -23.05
C LEU A 487 -15.60 -13.31 -23.83
N PHE A 488 -15.53 -13.41 -25.14
CA PHE A 488 -14.90 -12.40 -25.96
C PHE A 488 -15.58 -12.25 -27.31
N SER A 489 -15.56 -11.02 -27.84
CA SER A 489 -15.85 -10.72 -29.24
C SER A 489 -14.81 -9.72 -29.72
N LYS A 490 -14.05 -10.07 -30.75
CA LYS A 490 -12.98 -9.24 -31.32
C LYS A 490 -13.16 -9.15 -32.82
N PHE A 491 -13.16 -7.94 -33.33
CA PHE A 491 -13.08 -7.63 -34.75
C PHE A 491 -11.68 -7.13 -35.10
N SER A 492 -11.18 -7.54 -36.27
CA SER A 492 -9.89 -7.19 -36.82
C SER A 492 -10.05 -6.84 -38.30
N ASP A 493 -9.63 -5.64 -38.66
CA ASP A 493 -9.55 -5.17 -40.04
C ASP A 493 -8.14 -5.43 -40.58
N ASN A 494 -8.03 -6.45 -41.43
CA ASN A 494 -6.79 -6.82 -42.12
C ASN A 494 -6.87 -6.48 -43.62
N TYR A 495 -7.70 -5.51 -44.01
CA TYR A 495 -7.95 -5.23 -45.42
C TYR A 495 -6.67 -4.80 -46.16
N GLU A 496 -5.83 -3.97 -45.56
CA GLU A 496 -4.60 -3.48 -46.22
C GLU A 496 -3.56 -4.58 -46.50
N THR A 497 -3.45 -5.58 -45.62
CA THR A 497 -2.43 -6.64 -45.71
C THR A 497 -2.94 -7.92 -46.36
N GLY A 498 -4.18 -8.31 -46.07
CA GLY A 498 -4.78 -9.58 -46.48
C GLY A 498 -6.09 -9.47 -47.24
N ARG A 499 -6.66 -8.26 -47.39
CA ARG A 499 -7.95 -7.99 -48.04
C ARG A 499 -9.14 -8.69 -47.38
N PHE A 500 -9.10 -8.88 -46.06
CA PHE A 500 -10.21 -9.45 -45.30
C PHE A 500 -10.42 -8.76 -43.95
N GLU A 501 -11.63 -8.88 -43.45
CA GLU A 501 -12.02 -8.53 -42.09
C GLU A 501 -12.34 -9.84 -41.34
N SER A 502 -12.06 -9.89 -40.05
CA SER A 502 -12.42 -11.05 -39.24
C SER A 502 -13.08 -10.66 -37.93
N ARG A 503 -14.10 -11.43 -37.55
CA ARG A 503 -14.78 -11.33 -36.26
C ARG A 503 -14.72 -12.68 -35.55
N VAL A 504 -14.09 -12.70 -34.38
CA VAL A 504 -14.03 -13.90 -33.53
C VAL A 504 -14.88 -13.66 -32.30
N THR A 505 -15.90 -14.50 -32.11
CA THR A 505 -16.80 -14.42 -30.95
C THR A 505 -16.89 -15.79 -30.29
N GLY A 506 -16.71 -15.86 -28.97
CA GLY A 506 -16.78 -17.14 -28.28
C GLY A 506 -16.46 -17.07 -26.81
N GLY A 507 -16.14 -18.23 -26.25
CA GLY A 507 -15.76 -18.36 -24.86
C GLY A 507 -14.75 -19.47 -24.61
N THR A 508 -14.07 -19.38 -23.48
CA THR A 508 -13.12 -20.37 -23.01
C THR A 508 -13.40 -20.70 -21.56
N VAL A 509 -13.38 -21.98 -21.19
CA VAL A 509 -13.36 -22.44 -19.81
C VAL A 509 -11.97 -23.00 -19.52
N ARG A 510 -11.41 -22.67 -18.35
CA ARG A 510 -10.07 -23.08 -17.94
C ARG A 510 -10.05 -23.57 -16.50
N LEU A 511 -9.21 -24.57 -16.25
CA LEU A 511 -8.87 -25.05 -14.90
C LEU A 511 -7.35 -25.03 -14.76
N THR A 512 -6.80 -24.35 -13.75
CA THR A 512 -5.37 -24.27 -13.49
C THR A 512 -5.02 -25.03 -12.23
N PHE A 513 -4.14 -26.03 -12.38
CA PHE A 513 -3.61 -26.86 -11.32
C PHE A 513 -2.17 -26.43 -11.01
N PRO A 514 -1.93 -25.77 -9.86
CA PRO A 514 -0.57 -25.49 -9.40
C PRO A 514 0.04 -26.79 -8.86
N ILE A 515 1.04 -27.33 -9.57
CA ILE A 515 1.73 -28.56 -9.18
C ILE A 515 2.87 -28.24 -8.21
N THR A 516 3.64 -27.19 -8.50
CA THR A 516 4.64 -26.59 -7.60
C THR A 516 4.43 -25.08 -7.51
N GLU A 517 5.32 -24.35 -6.84
CA GLU A 517 5.28 -22.87 -6.84
C GLU A 517 5.62 -22.30 -8.23
N GLU A 518 6.41 -23.03 -9.00
CA GLU A 518 6.94 -22.65 -10.31
C GLU A 518 6.17 -23.30 -11.47
N PHE A 519 5.61 -24.51 -11.28
CA PHE A 519 5.00 -25.29 -12.34
C PHE A 519 3.48 -25.41 -12.19
N SER A 520 2.74 -25.10 -13.27
CA SER A 520 1.29 -25.25 -13.33
C SER A 520 0.81 -25.82 -14.66
N ILE A 521 -0.30 -26.56 -14.61
CA ILE A 521 -0.95 -27.15 -15.77
C ILE A 521 -2.34 -26.54 -15.91
N THR A 522 -2.67 -26.04 -17.08
CA THR A 522 -3.97 -25.42 -17.39
C THR A 522 -4.66 -26.10 -18.57
N PRO A 523 -5.47 -27.14 -18.35
CA PRO A 523 -6.47 -27.56 -19.31
C PRO A 523 -7.48 -26.45 -19.60
N ARG A 524 -7.81 -26.31 -20.89
CA ARG A 524 -8.79 -25.34 -21.37
C ARG A 524 -9.64 -25.93 -22.50
N TYR A 525 -10.89 -25.49 -22.53
CA TYR A 525 -11.84 -25.77 -23.60
C TYR A 525 -12.32 -24.45 -24.18
N SER A 526 -12.18 -24.26 -25.49
CA SER A 526 -12.60 -23.05 -26.19
C SER A 526 -13.63 -23.39 -27.25
N LEU A 527 -14.70 -22.60 -27.31
CA LEU A 527 -15.74 -22.66 -28.32
C LEU A 527 -15.93 -21.27 -28.90
N TYR A 528 -15.62 -21.08 -30.16
CA TYR A 528 -15.72 -19.77 -30.81
C TYR A 528 -16.09 -19.88 -32.29
N THR A 529 -16.78 -18.87 -32.79
CA THR A 529 -17.07 -18.66 -34.21
C THR A 529 -16.09 -17.64 -34.77
N THR A 530 -15.46 -17.97 -35.88
CA THR A 530 -14.69 -17.03 -36.68
C THR A 530 -15.47 -16.73 -37.95
N GLU A 531 -15.84 -15.48 -38.14
CA GLU A 531 -16.43 -14.95 -39.36
C GLU A 531 -15.33 -14.21 -40.13
N ILE A 532 -15.13 -14.57 -41.39
CA ILE A 532 -14.19 -13.91 -42.30
C ILE A 532 -14.99 -13.33 -43.45
N ASP A 533 -14.93 -12.01 -43.57
CA ASP A 533 -15.59 -11.25 -44.63
C ASP A 533 -14.56 -10.62 -45.55
N ILE A 534 -14.83 -10.66 -46.85
CA ILE A 534 -14.00 -10.02 -47.86
C ILE A 534 -14.80 -8.81 -48.39
N PRO A 535 -14.54 -7.59 -47.91
CA PRO A 535 -15.33 -6.43 -48.28
C PRO A 535 -15.16 -6.13 -49.78
N ASN A 536 -16.29 -6.02 -50.50
CA ASN A 536 -16.35 -5.61 -51.90
C ASN A 536 -17.23 -4.36 -52.06
N THR A 537 -16.66 -3.20 -51.72
CA THR A 537 -17.37 -1.91 -51.74
C THR A 537 -16.59 -0.87 -52.55
N VAL A 538 -17.20 0.26 -52.88
CA VAL A 538 -16.53 1.36 -53.60
C VAL A 538 -15.25 1.84 -52.89
N ASP A 539 -15.29 1.93 -51.56
CA ASP A 539 -14.15 2.40 -50.75
C ASP A 539 -13.14 1.27 -50.45
N ARG A 540 -13.59 0.01 -50.49
CA ARG A 540 -12.80 -1.19 -50.26
C ARG A 540 -13.10 -2.21 -51.37
N PRO A 541 -12.66 -1.96 -52.60
CA PRO A 541 -13.00 -2.84 -53.71
C PRO A 541 -12.30 -4.18 -53.56
N TYR A 542 -13.05 -5.25 -53.79
CA TYR A 542 -12.53 -6.61 -53.93
C TYR A 542 -13.08 -7.14 -55.24
N ASN A 543 -12.24 -7.18 -56.26
CA ASN A 543 -12.67 -7.60 -57.58
C ASN A 543 -12.64 -9.13 -57.67
N ASP A 544 -13.64 -9.80 -57.09
CA ASP A 544 -14.02 -11.09 -57.66
C ASP A 544 -14.75 -10.81 -58.98
N CYS A 545 -14.37 -11.52 -60.03
CA CYS A 545 -14.97 -11.36 -61.35
C CYS A 545 -16.47 -11.76 -61.38
N THR A 546 -17.04 -12.18 -60.25
CA THR A 546 -18.42 -12.65 -60.12
C THR A 546 -19.39 -11.55 -59.69
N VAL A 547 -18.95 -10.57 -58.90
CA VAL A 547 -19.73 -9.41 -58.47
C VAL A 547 -18.94 -8.12 -58.77
N PRO A 548 -18.86 -7.70 -60.04
CA PRO A 548 -18.10 -6.52 -60.43
C PRO A 548 -18.75 -5.22 -59.97
N LEU A 549 -17.94 -4.29 -59.46
CA LEU A 549 -18.33 -2.92 -59.13
C LEU A 549 -18.33 -2.04 -60.39
N ILE A 550 -19.49 -1.44 -60.69
CA ILE A 550 -19.68 -0.50 -61.81
C ILE A 550 -18.70 0.68 -61.66
N GLY A 551 -17.96 1.00 -62.72
CA GLY A 551 -17.01 2.11 -62.72
C GLY A 551 -15.64 1.82 -62.08
N ILE A 552 -15.45 0.69 -61.40
CA ILE A 552 -14.22 0.38 -60.64
C ILE A 552 -13.57 -0.92 -61.12
N THR A 553 -14.35 -1.99 -61.32
CA THR A 553 -13.81 -3.30 -61.72
C THR A 553 -13.48 -3.30 -63.23
N PRO A 554 -12.21 -3.57 -63.64
CA PRO A 554 -11.86 -3.64 -65.07
C PRO A 554 -12.73 -4.67 -65.81
N GLY A 555 -13.37 -4.25 -66.91
CA GLY A 555 -14.33 -5.05 -67.67
C GLY A 555 -15.80 -4.92 -67.24
N ALA A 556 -16.09 -4.22 -66.14
CA ALA A 556 -17.45 -3.86 -65.74
C ALA A 556 -17.96 -2.61 -66.47
N ALA A 557 -19.29 -2.43 -66.50
CA ALA A 557 -19.90 -1.23 -67.07
C ALA A 557 -19.32 0.04 -66.44
N GLY A 558 -18.90 0.99 -67.26
CA GLY A 558 -18.33 2.28 -66.82
C GLY A 558 -16.87 2.25 -66.35
N ALA A 559 -16.19 1.09 -66.32
CA ALA A 559 -14.78 0.97 -65.99
C ALA A 559 -13.90 0.82 -67.25
N ILE A 560 -12.58 0.78 -67.08
CA ILE A 560 -11.64 0.46 -68.18
C ILE A 560 -11.95 -0.93 -68.77
N ALA A 561 -11.89 -1.06 -70.09
CA ALA A 561 -12.13 -2.33 -70.77
C ALA A 561 -11.08 -3.37 -70.35
N ALA A 562 -11.51 -4.59 -70.04
CA ALA A 562 -10.59 -5.67 -69.68
C ALA A 562 -9.70 -6.07 -70.87
N SER A 563 -8.42 -6.34 -70.60
CA SER A 563 -7.43 -6.86 -71.54
C SER A 563 -6.66 -8.01 -70.90
N THR A 564 -5.81 -8.69 -71.68
CA THR A 564 -4.91 -9.74 -71.18
C THR A 564 -3.97 -9.26 -70.07
N SER A 565 -3.64 -7.96 -70.03
CA SER A 565 -2.74 -7.35 -69.03
C SER A 565 -3.48 -6.59 -67.92
N ILE A 566 -4.78 -6.32 -68.09
CA ILE A 566 -5.62 -5.57 -67.14
C ILE A 566 -6.97 -6.26 -67.07
N ASN A 567 -7.16 -7.15 -66.10
CA ASN A 567 -8.40 -7.88 -65.88
C ASN A 567 -8.85 -7.75 -64.42
N CYS A 568 -10.02 -8.29 -64.08
CA CYS A 568 -10.58 -8.24 -62.72
C CYS A 568 -9.65 -8.82 -61.62
N LEU A 569 -8.59 -9.56 -61.96
CA LEU A 569 -7.60 -10.11 -61.03
C LEU A 569 -6.34 -9.24 -60.88
N THR A 570 -6.18 -8.19 -61.69
CA THR A 570 -4.91 -7.43 -61.78
C THR A 570 -4.71 -6.35 -60.71
N ASN A 571 -5.68 -6.10 -59.82
CA ASN A 571 -5.64 -4.95 -58.90
C ASN A 571 -5.77 -5.27 -57.40
N GLY A 572 -5.39 -6.48 -56.96
CA GLY A 572 -5.31 -6.83 -55.54
C GLY A 572 -6.42 -7.78 -55.11
N GLU A 573 -6.15 -9.06 -55.29
CA GLU A 573 -7.05 -10.15 -54.92
C GLU A 573 -6.73 -10.64 -53.49
N ALA A 574 -7.75 -11.02 -52.71
CA ALA A 574 -7.54 -11.83 -51.52
C ALA A 574 -6.91 -13.17 -51.91
N THR A 575 -6.06 -13.74 -51.06
CA THR A 575 -5.42 -15.04 -51.38
C THR A 575 -6.46 -16.15 -51.49
N ILE A 576 -6.17 -17.20 -52.25
CA ILE A 576 -7.06 -18.35 -52.40
C ILE A 576 -7.45 -18.93 -51.03
N ALA A 577 -6.50 -19.01 -50.09
CA ALA A 577 -6.75 -19.47 -48.73
C ALA A 577 -7.77 -18.61 -47.97
N VAL A 578 -7.74 -17.28 -48.15
CA VAL A 578 -8.72 -16.36 -47.53
C VAL A 578 -10.10 -16.53 -48.15
N LYS A 579 -10.17 -16.75 -49.48
CA LYS A 579 -11.43 -17.01 -50.18
C LYS A 579 -12.06 -18.33 -49.77
N GLU A 580 -11.26 -19.37 -49.61
CA GLU A 580 -11.71 -20.69 -49.14
C GLU A 580 -12.17 -20.64 -47.68
N ALA A 581 -11.56 -19.78 -46.85
CA ALA A 581 -11.92 -19.61 -45.44
C ALA A 581 -13.04 -18.57 -45.22
N ALA A 582 -13.52 -17.89 -46.27
CA ALA A 582 -14.55 -16.88 -46.16
C ALA A 582 -15.88 -17.46 -45.64
N GLY A 583 -16.59 -16.68 -44.84
CA GLY A 583 -17.81 -17.10 -44.15
C GLY A 583 -17.58 -17.42 -42.68
N THR A 584 -18.53 -18.14 -42.08
CA THR A 584 -18.53 -18.45 -40.64
C THR A 584 -18.04 -19.88 -40.39
N THR A 585 -17.04 -20.02 -39.53
CA THR A 585 -16.48 -21.31 -39.08
C THR A 585 -16.64 -21.46 -37.58
N LEU A 586 -17.28 -22.53 -37.12
CA LEU A 586 -17.33 -22.88 -35.69
C LEU A 586 -16.10 -23.72 -35.31
N THR A 587 -15.40 -23.34 -34.25
CA THR A 587 -14.25 -24.08 -33.72
C THR A 587 -14.49 -24.55 -32.29
N SER A 588 -14.44 -25.86 -32.08
CA SER A 588 -14.40 -26.51 -30.76
C SER A 588 -13.00 -27.07 -30.50
N MET A 589 -12.32 -26.54 -29.48
CA MET A 589 -10.90 -26.78 -29.23
C MET A 589 -10.65 -27.17 -27.78
N VAL A 590 -9.85 -28.22 -27.56
CA VAL A 590 -9.24 -28.53 -26.27
C VAL A 590 -7.76 -28.22 -26.33
N GLY A 591 -7.24 -27.61 -25.27
CA GLY A 591 -5.81 -27.36 -25.13
C GLY A 591 -5.33 -27.65 -23.72
N LEU A 592 -4.02 -27.88 -23.61
CA LEU A 592 -3.29 -27.88 -22.34
C LEU A 592 -2.28 -26.73 -22.41
N SER A 593 -2.05 -26.05 -21.29
CA SER A 593 -0.92 -25.13 -21.14
C SER A 593 -0.05 -25.62 -19.97
N PHE A 594 1.21 -25.87 -20.24
CA PHE A 594 2.23 -26.19 -19.25
C PHE A 594 3.05 -24.94 -19.01
N ASN A 595 3.00 -24.38 -17.79
CA ASN A 595 3.68 -23.14 -17.43
C ASN A 595 4.74 -23.43 -16.37
N TYR A 596 5.96 -22.99 -16.61
CA TYR A 596 7.07 -23.03 -15.66
C TYR A 596 7.63 -21.63 -15.49
N ASN A 597 7.76 -21.15 -14.25
CA ASN A 597 8.32 -19.83 -13.94
C ASN A 597 9.18 -19.87 -12.67
N SER A 598 10.49 -19.71 -12.83
CA SER A 598 11.47 -19.57 -11.74
C SER A 598 12.16 -18.21 -11.73
N LEU A 599 11.54 -17.18 -12.33
CA LEU A 599 12.08 -15.82 -12.37
C LEU A 599 12.16 -15.22 -10.96
N ASP A 600 13.23 -14.47 -10.72
CA ASP A 600 13.41 -13.66 -9.51
C ASP A 600 12.39 -12.51 -9.41
N SER A 601 12.04 -11.91 -10.55
CA SER A 601 11.02 -10.88 -10.67
C SER A 601 10.30 -10.98 -12.02
N ASN A 602 8.97 -11.01 -12.01
CA ASN A 602 8.15 -11.03 -13.23
C ASN A 602 8.18 -9.71 -14.01
N GLN A 603 8.51 -8.59 -13.35
CA GLN A 603 8.54 -7.27 -14.01
C GLN A 603 9.94 -6.90 -14.50
N ASN A 604 10.98 -7.28 -13.77
CA ASN A 604 12.36 -6.98 -14.13
C ASN A 604 13.25 -8.19 -13.87
N PRO A 605 13.14 -9.24 -14.70
CA PRO A 605 13.85 -10.50 -14.49
C PRO A 605 15.36 -10.32 -14.68
N ARG A 606 16.15 -10.74 -13.69
CA ARG A 606 17.61 -10.78 -13.81
C ARG A 606 18.15 -12.20 -13.82
N ASN A 607 17.48 -13.10 -13.10
CA ASN A 607 17.87 -14.50 -13.02
C ASN A 607 16.64 -15.42 -13.10
N GLY A 608 16.78 -16.56 -13.76
CA GLY A 608 15.76 -17.62 -13.78
C GLY A 608 15.33 -18.03 -15.18
N PHE A 609 14.29 -18.87 -15.23
CA PHE A 609 13.77 -19.44 -16.47
C PHE A 609 12.24 -19.38 -16.48
N ILE A 610 11.67 -18.91 -17.58
CA ILE A 610 10.23 -18.99 -17.84
C ILE A 610 10.00 -19.77 -19.13
N ALA A 611 9.08 -20.72 -19.09
CA ALA A 611 8.69 -21.49 -20.26
C ALA A 611 7.20 -21.80 -20.25
N GLU A 612 6.60 -21.79 -21.44
CA GLU A 612 5.22 -22.14 -21.66
C GLU A 612 5.11 -23.04 -22.89
N ILE A 613 4.37 -24.14 -22.78
CA ILE A 613 4.07 -25.05 -23.89
C ILE A 613 2.54 -25.25 -23.98
N LYS A 614 1.98 -25.01 -25.17
CA LYS A 614 0.54 -25.02 -25.45
C LYS A 614 0.18 -25.97 -26.60
N PRO A 615 0.02 -27.28 -26.37
CA PRO A 615 -0.60 -28.17 -27.34
C PRO A 615 -2.13 -27.98 -27.35
N GLU A 616 -2.69 -27.90 -28.55
CA GLU A 616 -4.07 -27.56 -28.81
C GLU A 616 -4.61 -28.40 -29.97
N PHE A 617 -5.79 -28.96 -29.80
CA PHE A 617 -6.47 -29.77 -30.80
C PHE A 617 -7.88 -29.21 -31.03
N ALA A 618 -8.16 -28.83 -32.27
CA ALA A 618 -9.49 -28.46 -32.74
C ALA A 618 -10.08 -29.61 -33.57
N GLY A 619 -11.36 -29.93 -33.34
CA GLY A 619 -12.04 -31.02 -34.06
C GLY A 619 -12.92 -31.93 -33.21
N LEU A 620 -13.17 -31.57 -31.94
CA LEU A 620 -14.16 -32.26 -31.08
C LEU A 620 -15.62 -31.90 -31.45
N GLY A 621 -15.79 -31.00 -32.41
CA GLY A 621 -17.04 -30.45 -32.93
C GLY A 621 -16.76 -29.20 -33.78
N GLY A 622 -17.74 -28.73 -34.53
CA GLY A 622 -17.57 -27.60 -35.47
C GLY A 622 -16.85 -27.98 -36.77
N ASP A 623 -16.52 -26.96 -37.56
CA ASP A 623 -16.08 -27.10 -38.95
C ASP A 623 -14.54 -27.12 -39.09
N SER A 624 -13.82 -26.67 -38.05
CA SER A 624 -12.36 -26.58 -38.06
C SER A 624 -11.67 -27.81 -37.45
N LYS A 625 -10.63 -28.31 -38.13
CA LYS A 625 -9.79 -29.43 -37.67
C LYS A 625 -8.32 -29.10 -37.82
N PHE A 626 -7.62 -28.98 -36.71
CA PHE A 626 -6.17 -28.77 -36.71
C PHE A 626 -5.53 -29.16 -35.38
N LEU A 627 -4.22 -29.39 -35.43
CA LEU A 627 -3.36 -29.54 -34.27
C LEU A 627 -2.38 -28.35 -34.27
N ARG A 628 -2.28 -27.65 -33.14
CA ARG A 628 -1.33 -26.54 -32.95
C ARG A 628 -0.53 -26.78 -31.69
N VAL A 629 0.79 -26.60 -31.78
CA VAL A 629 1.68 -26.60 -30.61
C VAL A 629 2.48 -25.31 -30.64
N ALA A 630 2.33 -24.50 -29.60
CA ALA A 630 3.13 -23.29 -29.39
C ALA A 630 4.04 -23.48 -28.18
N ALA A 631 5.28 -22.98 -28.25
CA ALA A 631 6.21 -22.97 -27.14
C ALA A 631 6.95 -21.62 -27.08
N ASP A 632 7.01 -21.02 -25.89
CA ASP A 632 7.81 -19.83 -25.58
C ASP A 632 8.74 -20.18 -24.41
N ALA A 633 10.01 -19.80 -24.49
CA ALA A 633 10.97 -20.02 -23.42
C ALA A 633 11.96 -18.86 -23.36
N ARG A 634 12.24 -18.36 -22.16
CA ARG A 634 13.15 -17.25 -21.92
C ARG A 634 14.02 -17.57 -20.71
N TYR A 635 15.31 -17.32 -20.84
CA TYR A 635 16.30 -17.55 -19.81
C TYR A 635 17.01 -16.24 -19.48
N TYR A 636 17.11 -15.94 -18.19
CA TYR A 636 17.74 -14.73 -17.67
C TYR A 636 18.89 -15.12 -16.73
N LYS A 637 20.02 -14.45 -16.90
CA LYS A 637 21.19 -14.61 -16.04
C LYS A 637 21.92 -13.27 -15.93
N GLU A 638 22.09 -12.79 -14.71
CA GLU A 638 22.87 -11.59 -14.41
C GLU A 638 24.36 -11.93 -14.54
N ILE A 639 25.09 -11.17 -15.37
CA ILE A 639 26.50 -11.44 -15.69
C ILE A 639 27.46 -10.57 -14.84
N PHE A 640 26.95 -9.48 -14.23
CA PHE A 640 27.75 -8.49 -13.50
C PHE A 640 27.09 -8.01 -12.21
#